data_AF-A0A9D7RND5-F1
#
_entry.id   AF-A0A9D7RND5-F1
#
_cell.length_a   1.000
_cell.length_b   1.000
_cell.length_c   1.000
_cell.angle_alpha   90.00
_cell.angle_beta   90.00
_cell.angle_gamma   90.00
#
_symmetry.space_group_name_H-M   'P 1'
#
loop_
_entity.id
_entity.type
_entity.pdbx_description
1 polymer ?
#
loop_
_entity_poly.entity_id
_entity_poly.type
_entity_poly.pdbx_seq_one_letter_code
_entity_poly.pdbx_strand_id
1 'polypeptide(L)'
;MPTDRPLPSAPARSSFRWRVFVVLVGLVVLALGAVLWLVWRTGDRLATQAVEQSIQDSAAAQSRYEELSAERLQSMAQAMATDAAVINYLDAALNADTQAVALDGAEIAATPGEDAGGQNLSIRDLILERRDSIGFGLALVLDAEGSLVAHSGETEAFADAYRDDPLLGSVFDSLEPAIGYWREADVIYHAAATPIAKGDLLVGFLLIAMPVDAAFCAQIHETSGAHAAVWRIEPQGLRLQASSLPAPQAQALAEQAPVFAALDASAASLPMTLQGEQFLTRNRAMRGQADGEPVAVLMALGSSDAAAAGFLRLREQILIATGIAVVVALLLAWWLSRRLVLPVLRAAEAAELAAAGNYQQSLPDTGRDELGRLSQAVNLLLSDLRERRDVESYVGSLQRLQAEPVRETRSVPSIEPKRFRDWTLLALDLPQFVATPELAQTERHLGVLEQHVQLLRAAGESNAGELLGTQGRQWLWGFAEFKDALRCVQALATSRLGSKPAMAIAQGEVFRAALDAQHPQWLGKPLAMAQRLLVDSAPGVVLLSPEAATATRGVLGDKAVSVATGSLSGKRFHALLATGEEARVALALLPARQDRPTDSQATVVTPADSVALTRGGSARLQPGSLFARRYEIDAVLGSGGMGMVYRARDRELKDVVALKTLRPDAMLDIEHLERFKSELKLARSISHPNVLRTYDFGQSEGLPFISMEYVRGMTLRYLLQQPDKVPYSAALRLARQLCAGLAAAHAVGVLHRDIKPENLIIDPQGHLKLMDFGIARQSVRTSGLTQQGMFVGTPDYAAPEQLMGEEVDVRADLYAVGVTLCELFCGSLPFRRGNSTEVMLAHLQEEPTLPSELWPEIPPALEKVLLRCLERQRTQRYASANALLEDLAELRA
;
A
#
# COMPACT_ATOMS: atom_id res chain seq x y z
N MET A 1 -9.31 31.19 34.68
CA MET A 1 -10.42 30.30 34.30
C MET A 1 -10.62 30.38 32.80
N PRO A 2 -10.26 29.34 32.03
CA PRO A 2 -10.63 29.22 30.63
C PRO A 2 -11.91 28.40 30.49
N THR A 3 -12.83 28.87 29.65
CA THR A 3 -14.08 28.20 29.29
C THR A 3 -13.81 27.11 28.25
N ASP A 4 -13.88 25.85 28.66
CA ASP A 4 -13.97 24.70 27.75
C ASP A 4 -15.32 24.72 27.02
N ARG A 5 -15.30 25.09 25.74
CA ARG A 5 -16.37 24.71 24.80
C ARG A 5 -15.94 23.41 24.12
N PRO A 6 -16.71 22.32 24.24
CA PRO A 6 -16.44 21.12 23.46
C PRO A 6 -16.73 21.41 21.98
N LEU A 7 -15.79 21.04 21.10
CA LEU A 7 -16.01 21.01 19.65
C LEU A 7 -17.20 20.09 19.32
N PRO A 8 -18.06 20.45 18.35
CA PRO A 8 -19.14 19.58 17.93
C PRO A 8 -18.57 18.28 17.37
N SER A 9 -19.05 17.15 17.89
CA SER A 9 -18.74 15.83 17.36
C SER A 9 -19.11 15.77 15.88
N ALA A 10 -18.10 15.58 15.03
CA ALA A 10 -18.33 15.35 13.61
C ALA A 10 -19.25 14.12 13.47
N PRO A 11 -20.30 14.18 12.63
CA PRO A 11 -21.16 13.03 12.40
C PRO A 11 -20.28 11.89 11.87
N ALA A 12 -20.44 10.69 12.44
CA ALA A 12 -19.75 9.48 12.05
C ALA A 12 -19.95 9.26 10.53
N ARG A 13 -19.00 9.76 9.73
CA ARG A 13 -18.98 9.56 8.29
C ARG A 13 -18.85 8.06 8.10
N SER A 14 -19.91 7.42 7.62
CA SER A 14 -19.85 6.03 7.20
C SER A 14 -18.61 5.87 6.33
N SER A 15 -17.71 4.96 6.73
CA SER A 15 -16.45 4.76 6.04
C SER A 15 -16.78 4.58 4.56
N PHE A 16 -16.08 5.29 3.68
CA PHE A 16 -16.30 5.23 2.23
C PHE A 16 -16.43 3.78 1.72
N ARG A 17 -15.74 2.85 2.39
CA ARG A 17 -15.85 1.38 2.27
C ARG A 17 -17.28 0.83 2.39
N TRP A 18 -18.05 1.29 3.38
CA TRP A 18 -19.44 0.89 3.58
C TRP A 18 -20.34 1.38 2.44
N ARG A 19 -20.11 2.61 1.95
CA ARG A 19 -20.88 3.16 0.83
C ARG A 19 -20.65 2.37 -0.47
N VAL A 20 -19.38 2.07 -0.78
CA VAL A 20 -19.04 1.23 -1.95
C VAL A 20 -19.63 -0.17 -1.83
N PHE A 21 -19.55 -0.77 -0.64
CA PHE A 21 -20.16 -2.08 -0.37
C PHE A 21 -21.67 -2.05 -0.58
N VAL A 22 -22.38 -1.08 0.01
CA VAL A 22 -23.84 -0.95 -0.13
C VAL A 22 -24.27 -0.76 -1.58
N VAL A 23 -23.54 0.04 -2.37
CA VAL A 23 -23.85 0.22 -3.80
C VAL A 23 -23.68 -1.08 -4.59
N LEU A 24 -22.59 -1.82 -4.37
CA LEU A 24 -22.35 -3.11 -5.02
C LEU A 24 -23.44 -4.13 -4.67
N VAL A 25 -23.79 -4.24 -3.38
CA VAL A 25 -24.87 -5.11 -2.93
C VAL A 25 -26.22 -4.69 -3.54
N GLY A 26 -26.50 -3.39 -3.59
CA GLY A 26 -27.72 -2.86 -4.20
C GLY A 26 -27.87 -3.24 -5.67
N LEU A 27 -26.80 -3.15 -6.47
CA LEU A 27 -26.81 -3.55 -7.88
C LEU A 27 -27.05 -5.05 -8.07
N VAL A 28 -26.42 -5.88 -7.24
CA VAL A 28 -26.60 -7.35 -7.27
C VAL A 28 -28.04 -7.72 -6.93
N VAL A 29 -28.61 -7.12 -5.88
CA VAL A 29 -30.00 -7.35 -5.47
C VAL A 29 -30.97 -6.94 -6.58
N LEU A 30 -30.72 -5.80 -7.25
CA LEU A 30 -31.54 -5.34 -8.38
C LEU A 30 -31.51 -6.32 -9.55
N ALA A 31 -30.31 -6.77 -9.96
CA ALA A 31 -30.15 -7.71 -11.06
C ALA A 31 -30.82 -9.06 -10.76
N LEU A 32 -30.58 -9.62 -9.58
CA LEU A 32 -31.17 -10.90 -9.17
C LEU A 32 -32.68 -10.80 -8.96
N GLY A 33 -33.17 -9.68 -8.43
CA GLY A 33 -34.61 -9.40 -8.32
C GLY A 33 -35.30 -9.33 -9.69
N ALA A 34 -34.65 -8.72 -10.69
CA ALA A 34 -35.17 -8.68 -12.05
C ALA A 34 -35.26 -10.08 -12.69
N VAL A 35 -34.24 -10.92 -12.49
CA VAL A 35 -34.24 -12.31 -12.97
C VAL A 35 -35.34 -13.12 -12.30
N LEU A 36 -35.48 -13.00 -10.97
CA LEU A 36 -36.50 -13.72 -10.21
C LEU A 36 -37.92 -13.33 -10.66
N TRP A 37 -38.14 -12.03 -10.87
CA TRP A 37 -39.40 -11.49 -11.38
C TRP A 37 -39.71 -12.00 -12.79
N LEU A 38 -38.72 -12.05 -13.68
CA LEU A 38 -38.89 -12.56 -15.03
C LEU A 38 -39.27 -14.05 -15.02
N VAL A 39 -38.57 -14.86 -14.22
CA VAL A 39 -38.82 -16.31 -14.09
C VAL A 39 -40.20 -16.59 -13.51
N TRP A 40 -40.62 -15.83 -12.49
CA TRP A 40 -41.96 -15.97 -11.91
C TRP A 40 -43.04 -15.65 -12.95
N ARG A 41 -42.85 -14.58 -13.71
CA ARG A 41 -43.81 -14.13 -14.74
C ARG A 41 -43.88 -15.06 -15.95
N THR A 42 -42.77 -15.66 -16.38
CA THR A 42 -42.78 -16.65 -17.49
C THR A 42 -43.34 -17.98 -17.05
N GLY A 43 -43.07 -18.38 -15.80
CA GLY A 43 -43.52 -19.65 -15.24
C GLY A 43 -45.03 -19.83 -15.22
N ASP A 44 -45.76 -18.80 -14.81
CA ASP A 44 -47.23 -18.83 -14.74
C ASP A 44 -47.85 -19.06 -16.13
N ARG A 45 -47.34 -18.35 -17.15
CA ARG A 45 -47.80 -18.50 -18.54
C ARG A 45 -47.53 -19.89 -19.12
N LEU A 46 -46.34 -20.44 -18.84
CA LEU A 46 -45.95 -21.76 -19.32
C LEU A 46 -46.79 -22.87 -18.67
N ALA A 47 -47.13 -22.75 -17.39
CA ALA A 47 -47.99 -23.71 -16.70
C ALA A 47 -49.40 -23.74 -17.31
N THR A 48 -50.01 -22.58 -17.58
CA THR A 48 -51.33 -22.53 -18.21
C THR A 48 -51.31 -23.09 -19.64
N GLN A 49 -50.24 -22.80 -20.41
CA GLN A 49 -50.06 -23.32 -21.76
C GLN A 49 -49.86 -24.84 -21.79
N ALA A 50 -49.08 -25.39 -20.85
CA ALA A 50 -48.83 -26.83 -20.78
C ALA A 50 -50.10 -27.63 -20.47
N VAL A 51 -50.96 -27.11 -19.59
CA VAL A 51 -52.26 -27.73 -19.26
C VAL A 51 -53.21 -27.70 -20.46
N GLU A 52 -53.31 -26.55 -21.14
CA GLU A 52 -54.14 -26.42 -22.35
C GLU A 52 -53.65 -27.33 -23.49
N GLN A 53 -52.33 -27.41 -23.70
CA GLN A 53 -51.72 -28.25 -24.71
C GLN A 53 -51.95 -29.75 -24.43
N SER A 54 -51.80 -30.19 -23.17
CA SER A 54 -52.08 -31.58 -22.78
C SER A 54 -53.52 -32.01 -23.13
N ILE A 55 -54.50 -31.11 -23.00
CA ILE A 55 -55.90 -31.40 -23.33
C ILE A 55 -56.14 -31.43 -24.83
N GLN A 56 -55.49 -30.54 -25.58
CA GLN A 56 -55.57 -30.55 -27.04
C GLN A 56 -54.92 -31.80 -27.63
N ASP A 57 -53.73 -32.18 -27.15
CA ASP A 57 -53.04 -33.41 -27.55
C ASP A 57 -53.88 -34.66 -27.22
N SER A 58 -54.59 -34.64 -26.08
CA SER A 58 -55.49 -35.73 -25.69
C SER A 58 -56.68 -35.90 -26.63
N ALA A 59 -57.35 -34.80 -27.00
CA ALA A 59 -58.46 -34.84 -27.94
C ALA A 59 -58.03 -35.30 -29.35
N ALA A 60 -56.84 -34.88 -29.79
CA ALA A 60 -56.27 -35.30 -31.06
C ALA A 60 -55.90 -36.81 -31.04
N ALA A 61 -55.28 -37.29 -29.97
CA ALA A 61 -54.93 -38.69 -29.79
C ALA A 61 -56.18 -39.59 -29.69
N GLN A 62 -57.25 -39.14 -29.03
CA GLN A 62 -58.53 -39.85 -28.99
C GLN A 62 -59.15 -40.01 -30.38
N SER A 63 -59.24 -38.91 -31.14
CA SER A 63 -59.78 -38.94 -32.51
C SER A 63 -58.95 -39.85 -33.42
N ARG A 64 -57.62 -39.77 -33.32
CA ARG A 64 -56.71 -40.64 -34.08
C ARG A 64 -56.84 -42.11 -33.69
N TYR A 65 -57.05 -42.41 -32.41
CA TYR A 65 -57.26 -43.77 -31.95
C TYR A 65 -58.59 -44.34 -32.45
N GLU A 66 -59.65 -43.54 -32.41
CA GLU A 66 -60.96 -43.91 -32.97
C GLU A 66 -60.87 -44.23 -34.47
N GLU A 67 -60.20 -43.37 -35.25
CA GLU A 67 -59.96 -43.60 -36.69
C GLU A 67 -59.22 -44.91 -36.95
N LEU A 68 -58.08 -45.13 -36.27
CA LEU A 68 -57.29 -46.36 -36.42
C LEU A 68 -58.06 -47.60 -35.94
N SER A 69 -58.84 -47.48 -34.87
CA SER A 69 -59.66 -48.56 -34.34
C SER A 69 -60.80 -48.91 -35.31
N ALA A 70 -61.43 -47.90 -35.91
CA ALA A 70 -62.47 -48.07 -36.92
C ALA A 70 -61.91 -48.74 -38.19
N GLU A 71 -60.78 -48.26 -38.73
CA GLU A 71 -60.09 -48.87 -39.89
C GLU A 71 -59.75 -50.34 -39.63
N ARG A 72 -59.25 -50.64 -38.42
CA ARG A 72 -58.90 -52.00 -38.02
C ARG A 72 -60.14 -52.90 -37.91
N LEU A 73 -61.19 -52.42 -37.26
CA LEU A 73 -62.47 -53.15 -37.11
C LEU A 73 -63.12 -53.41 -38.47
N GLN A 74 -63.14 -52.42 -39.36
CA GLN A 74 -63.66 -52.56 -40.70
C GLN A 74 -62.90 -53.60 -41.50
N SER A 75 -61.56 -53.57 -41.41
CA SER A 75 -60.70 -54.56 -42.09
C SER A 75 -60.97 -55.97 -41.58
N MET A 76 -61.16 -56.14 -40.27
CA MET A 76 -61.53 -57.43 -39.66
C MET A 76 -62.91 -57.89 -40.13
N ALA A 77 -63.91 -57.00 -40.10
CA ALA A 77 -65.28 -57.30 -40.52
C ALA A 77 -65.34 -57.69 -42.00
N GLN A 78 -64.64 -56.97 -42.86
CA GLN A 78 -64.56 -57.28 -44.29
C GLN A 78 -63.85 -58.61 -44.54
N ALA A 79 -62.73 -58.88 -43.87
CA ALA A 79 -62.01 -60.15 -44.01
C ALA A 79 -62.91 -61.35 -43.67
N MET A 80 -63.69 -61.24 -42.59
CA MET A 80 -64.60 -62.28 -42.16
C MET A 80 -65.88 -62.36 -42.99
N ALA A 81 -66.42 -61.23 -43.46
CA ALA A 81 -67.58 -61.21 -44.36
C ALA A 81 -67.30 -61.84 -45.73
N THR A 82 -66.03 -61.85 -46.17
CA THR A 82 -65.57 -62.54 -47.39
C THR A 82 -65.12 -63.98 -47.17
N ASP A 83 -65.20 -64.51 -45.95
CA ASP A 83 -64.78 -65.88 -45.66
C ASP A 83 -65.72 -66.88 -46.35
N ALA A 84 -65.18 -67.68 -47.26
CA ALA A 84 -65.93 -68.65 -48.04
C ALA A 84 -66.66 -69.69 -47.17
N ALA A 85 -66.11 -70.06 -46.01
CA ALA A 85 -66.75 -71.02 -45.11
C ALA A 85 -67.99 -70.42 -44.44
N VAL A 86 -67.91 -69.14 -44.02
CA VAL A 86 -69.04 -68.41 -43.41
C VAL A 86 -70.14 -68.16 -44.44
N ILE A 87 -69.78 -67.69 -45.64
CA ILE A 87 -70.73 -67.45 -46.74
C ILE A 87 -71.45 -68.75 -47.14
N ASN A 88 -70.71 -69.85 -47.34
CA ASN A 88 -71.32 -71.12 -47.77
C ASN A 88 -72.23 -71.73 -46.70
N TYR A 89 -71.92 -71.54 -45.41
CA TYR A 89 -72.79 -71.99 -44.34
C TYR A 89 -74.12 -71.24 -44.34
N LEU A 90 -74.10 -69.91 -44.42
CA LEU A 90 -75.30 -69.08 -44.44
C LEU A 90 -76.15 -69.33 -45.70
N ASP A 91 -75.52 -69.51 -46.86
CA ASP A 91 -76.21 -69.84 -48.11
C ASP A 91 -76.90 -71.22 -48.03
N ALA A 92 -76.25 -72.20 -47.39
CA ALA A 92 -76.87 -73.51 -47.15
C ALA A 92 -78.06 -73.43 -46.18
N ALA A 93 -77.98 -72.58 -45.14
CA ALA A 93 -79.06 -72.38 -44.18
C ALA A 93 -80.30 -71.71 -44.83
N LEU A 94 -80.11 -70.68 -45.66
CA LEU A 94 -81.20 -70.01 -46.37
C LEU A 94 -81.95 -70.93 -47.35
N ASN A 95 -81.20 -71.80 -48.05
CA ASN A 95 -81.78 -72.73 -49.02
C ASN A 95 -82.48 -73.94 -48.37
N ALA A 96 -82.17 -74.25 -47.11
CA ALA A 96 -82.82 -75.33 -46.37
C ALA A 96 -84.29 -75.01 -46.04
N ASP A 97 -84.62 -73.75 -45.72
CA ASP A 97 -86.00 -73.31 -45.49
C ASP A 97 -86.82 -73.20 -46.79
N THR A 98 -86.17 -72.93 -47.93
CA THR A 98 -86.87 -72.88 -49.23
C THR A 98 -87.20 -74.27 -49.79
N GLN A 99 -86.49 -75.32 -49.37
CA GLN A 99 -86.77 -76.71 -49.78
C GLN A 99 -87.77 -77.43 -48.87
N ALA A 100 -88.10 -76.88 -47.69
CA ALA A 100 -89.05 -77.49 -46.73
C ALA A 100 -90.54 -77.35 -47.12
N VAL A 101 -90.90 -76.57 -48.14
CA VAL A 101 -92.31 -76.37 -48.57
C VAL A 101 -92.70 -77.19 -49.81
N ALA A 102 -91.78 -77.99 -50.37
CA ALA A 102 -92.10 -78.87 -51.49
C ALA A 102 -91.50 -80.27 -51.30
N LEU A 103 -92.17 -81.11 -50.50
CA LEU A 103 -92.51 -82.52 -50.80
C LEU A 103 -93.03 -83.21 -49.53
N ASP A 104 -94.29 -83.62 -49.59
CA ASP A 104 -94.98 -84.45 -48.61
C ASP A 104 -94.28 -85.82 -48.46
N GLY A 105 -93.99 -86.19 -47.22
CA GLY A 105 -93.93 -87.59 -46.76
C GLY A 105 -92.88 -88.51 -47.37
N ALA A 106 -91.63 -88.42 -46.91
CA ALA A 106 -90.74 -89.57 -46.71
C ALA A 106 -89.55 -89.15 -45.83
N GLU A 107 -89.27 -89.92 -44.78
CA GLU A 107 -87.98 -89.86 -44.07
C GLU A 107 -86.84 -90.03 -45.07
N ILE A 108 -86.01 -89.01 -45.25
CA ILE A 108 -84.73 -89.13 -45.93
C ILE A 108 -83.64 -88.58 -45.01
N ALA A 109 -82.79 -89.52 -44.62
CA ALA A 109 -81.53 -89.32 -43.96
C ALA A 109 -80.67 -88.30 -44.71
N ALA A 110 -80.07 -87.38 -43.95
CA ALA A 110 -78.94 -86.61 -44.41
C ALA A 110 -77.78 -87.56 -44.76
N THR A 111 -77.37 -87.58 -46.02
CA THR A 111 -75.99 -87.90 -46.40
C THR A 111 -75.48 -86.99 -47.52
N PRO A 112 -74.16 -86.71 -47.53
CA PRO A 112 -73.55 -85.52 -48.11
C PRO A 112 -72.98 -85.77 -49.51
N GLY A 113 -72.86 -84.72 -50.31
CA GLY A 113 -72.09 -84.73 -51.55
C GLY A 113 -70.59 -84.60 -51.27
N GLU A 114 -69.85 -85.62 -51.69
CA GLU A 114 -68.39 -85.72 -51.68
C GLU A 114 -67.75 -84.68 -52.62
N ASP A 115 -66.94 -83.76 -52.07
CA ASP A 115 -65.63 -83.32 -52.61
C ASP A 115 -65.15 -82.02 -51.93
N ALA A 116 -64.60 -82.14 -50.72
CA ALA A 116 -63.50 -81.36 -50.16
C ALA A 116 -63.30 -81.79 -48.70
N GLY A 117 -62.08 -82.17 -48.32
CA GLY A 117 -61.77 -82.51 -46.93
C GLY A 117 -62.02 -81.32 -45.99
N GLY A 118 -63.12 -81.36 -45.25
CA GLY A 118 -63.50 -80.35 -44.26
C GLY A 118 -64.37 -81.00 -43.19
N GLN A 119 -63.98 -80.86 -41.93
CA GLN A 119 -64.77 -81.28 -40.78
C GLN A 119 -66.12 -80.52 -40.80
N ASN A 120 -67.24 -81.18 -40.49
CA ASN A 120 -68.53 -80.53 -40.24
C ASN A 120 -68.44 -79.66 -38.97
N LEU A 121 -67.80 -78.50 -39.08
CA LEU A 121 -67.72 -77.49 -38.03
C LEU A 121 -69.04 -76.73 -37.97
N SER A 122 -69.57 -76.50 -36.76
CA SER A 122 -70.70 -75.59 -36.62
C SER A 122 -70.26 -74.17 -36.96
N ILE A 123 -71.18 -73.31 -37.38
CA ILE A 123 -70.87 -71.89 -37.64
C ILE A 123 -70.25 -71.20 -36.41
N ARG A 124 -70.62 -71.62 -35.20
CA ARG A 124 -70.03 -71.14 -33.96
C ARG A 124 -68.55 -71.54 -33.85
N ASP A 125 -68.20 -72.78 -34.17
CA ASP A 125 -66.81 -73.25 -34.13
C ASP A 125 -65.95 -72.52 -35.17
N LEU A 126 -66.50 -72.30 -36.37
CA LEU A 126 -65.87 -71.49 -37.42
C LEU A 126 -65.58 -70.07 -36.96
N ILE A 127 -66.56 -69.40 -36.35
CA ILE A 127 -66.39 -68.04 -35.83
C ILE A 127 -65.34 -68.02 -34.70
N LEU A 128 -65.33 -69.01 -33.80
CA LEU A 128 -64.36 -69.10 -32.71
C LEU A 128 -62.93 -69.35 -33.23
N GLU A 129 -62.76 -70.22 -34.23
CA GLU A 129 -61.45 -70.40 -34.89
C GLU A 129 -60.98 -69.10 -35.55
N ARG A 130 -61.91 -68.38 -36.22
CA ARG A 130 -61.59 -67.09 -36.84
C ARG A 130 -61.30 -66.00 -35.84
N ARG A 131 -61.96 -66.00 -34.68
CA ARG A 131 -61.71 -65.09 -33.55
C ARG A 131 -60.24 -65.10 -33.16
N ASP A 132 -59.67 -66.28 -32.99
CA ASP A 132 -58.27 -66.44 -32.58
C ASP A 132 -57.28 -66.05 -33.69
N SER A 133 -57.65 -66.27 -34.96
CA SER A 133 -56.78 -65.92 -36.11
C SER A 133 -56.81 -64.44 -36.52
N ILE A 134 -57.99 -63.81 -36.49
CA ILE A 134 -58.21 -62.42 -36.90
C ILE A 134 -58.03 -61.48 -35.70
N GLY A 135 -58.31 -61.96 -34.48
CA GLY A 135 -58.07 -61.23 -33.23
C GLY A 135 -59.18 -60.25 -32.86
N PHE A 136 -60.45 -60.58 -33.15
CA PHE A 136 -61.60 -59.80 -32.70
C PHE A 136 -62.13 -60.28 -31.34
N GLY A 137 -62.87 -59.42 -30.63
CA GLY A 137 -63.40 -59.73 -29.29
C GLY A 137 -64.74 -60.47 -29.31
N LEU A 138 -65.66 -60.02 -30.16
CA LEU A 138 -67.00 -60.59 -30.34
C LEU A 138 -67.37 -60.58 -31.82
N ALA A 139 -68.03 -61.64 -32.29
CA ALA A 139 -68.71 -61.64 -33.58
C ALA A 139 -70.15 -62.16 -33.43
N LEU A 140 -71.08 -61.49 -34.13
CA LEU A 140 -72.46 -61.93 -34.33
C LEU A 140 -72.70 -62.16 -35.83
N VAL A 141 -73.28 -63.29 -36.16
CA VAL A 141 -73.71 -63.64 -37.52
C VAL A 141 -75.22 -63.72 -37.51
N LEU A 142 -75.82 -62.90 -38.38
CA LEU A 142 -77.27 -62.73 -38.51
C LEU A 142 -77.71 -63.22 -39.91
N ASP A 143 -78.94 -63.71 -40.01
CA ASP A 143 -79.57 -64.04 -41.29
C ASP A 143 -79.98 -62.76 -42.07
N ALA A 144 -80.60 -62.92 -43.24
CA ALA A 144 -81.02 -61.80 -44.08
C ALA A 144 -82.18 -60.98 -43.45
N GLU A 145 -82.93 -61.58 -42.54
CA GLU A 145 -84.04 -60.98 -41.79
C GLU A 145 -83.59 -60.25 -40.52
N GLY A 146 -82.33 -60.43 -40.11
CA GLY A 146 -81.72 -59.83 -38.92
C GLY A 146 -81.85 -60.66 -37.64
N SER A 147 -82.20 -61.95 -37.75
CA SER A 147 -82.24 -62.91 -36.65
C SER A 147 -80.86 -63.48 -36.37
N LEU A 148 -80.57 -63.80 -35.10
CA LEU A 148 -79.27 -64.29 -34.67
C LEU A 148 -79.07 -65.76 -35.07
N VAL A 149 -78.07 -66.02 -35.92
CA VAL A 149 -77.68 -67.37 -36.35
C VAL A 149 -76.59 -67.95 -35.45
N ALA A 150 -75.57 -67.14 -35.13
CA ALA A 150 -74.45 -67.56 -34.30
C ALA A 150 -73.73 -66.39 -33.65
N HIS A 151 -73.06 -66.66 -32.52
CA HIS A 151 -72.25 -65.68 -31.80
C HIS A 151 -70.99 -66.31 -31.19
N SER A 152 -69.95 -65.49 -31.02
CA SER A 152 -68.68 -65.90 -30.39
C SER A 152 -68.60 -65.63 -28.89
N GLY A 153 -69.68 -65.13 -28.28
CA GLY A 153 -69.73 -64.77 -26.85
C GLY A 153 -69.82 -65.98 -25.91
N GLU A 154 -69.12 -65.92 -24.78
CA GLU A 154 -69.00 -67.03 -23.82
C GLU A 154 -70.07 -67.04 -22.71
N THR A 155 -70.72 -65.90 -22.42
CA THR A 155 -71.46 -65.73 -21.15
C THR A 155 -72.74 -64.88 -21.20
N GLU A 156 -73.19 -64.41 -22.36
CA GLU A 156 -74.27 -63.40 -22.45
C GLU A 156 -75.51 -63.90 -23.21
N ALA A 157 -76.69 -63.52 -22.74
CA ALA A 157 -77.96 -63.74 -23.43
C ALA A 157 -78.12 -62.66 -24.51
N PHE A 158 -77.79 -63.00 -25.75
CA PHE A 158 -77.97 -62.14 -26.92
C PHE A 158 -79.45 -62.11 -27.34
N ALA A 159 -79.89 -61.00 -27.95
CA ALA A 159 -81.24 -60.92 -28.50
C ALA A 159 -81.42 -61.90 -29.67
N ASP A 160 -82.64 -62.45 -29.82
CA ASP A 160 -82.97 -63.37 -30.91
C ASP A 160 -82.99 -62.66 -32.28
N ALA A 161 -83.21 -61.33 -32.31
CA ALA A 161 -83.17 -60.51 -33.52
C ALA A 161 -82.74 -59.07 -33.19
N TYR A 162 -82.06 -58.41 -34.14
CA TYR A 162 -81.44 -57.10 -33.96
C TYR A 162 -82.05 -55.99 -34.84
N ARG A 163 -83.21 -56.22 -35.45
CA ARG A 163 -83.78 -55.31 -36.46
C ARG A 163 -84.00 -53.87 -35.97
N ASP A 164 -84.34 -53.72 -34.68
CA ASP A 164 -84.59 -52.42 -34.05
C ASP A 164 -83.32 -51.81 -33.40
N ASP A 165 -82.15 -52.44 -33.53
CA ASP A 165 -80.90 -51.92 -32.98
C ASP A 165 -80.40 -50.68 -33.77
N PRO A 166 -79.98 -49.59 -33.10
CA PRO A 166 -79.60 -48.35 -33.78
C PRO A 166 -78.39 -48.46 -34.73
N LEU A 167 -77.42 -49.34 -34.44
CA LEU A 167 -76.26 -49.53 -35.31
C LEU A 167 -76.61 -50.49 -36.44
N LEU A 168 -77.18 -51.65 -36.11
CA LEU A 168 -77.47 -52.71 -37.08
C LEU A 168 -78.66 -52.39 -37.98
N GLY A 169 -79.72 -51.75 -37.46
CA GLY A 169 -80.89 -51.31 -38.22
C GLY A 169 -80.50 -50.45 -39.43
N SER A 170 -79.50 -49.58 -39.24
CA SER A 170 -79.01 -48.73 -40.34
C SER A 170 -78.31 -49.51 -41.45
N VAL A 171 -77.64 -50.61 -41.10
CA VAL A 171 -77.00 -51.51 -42.07
C VAL A 171 -78.04 -52.35 -42.78
N PHE A 172 -79.10 -52.78 -42.08
CA PHE A 172 -80.21 -53.50 -42.70
C PHE A 172 -80.96 -52.67 -43.73
N ASP A 173 -81.15 -51.38 -43.45
CA ASP A 173 -81.88 -50.47 -44.35
C ASP A 173 -81.03 -49.98 -45.53
N SER A 174 -79.74 -49.68 -45.30
CA SER A 174 -78.84 -49.12 -46.32
C SER A 174 -78.07 -50.16 -47.13
N LEU A 175 -77.86 -51.36 -46.55
CA LEU A 175 -76.90 -52.37 -47.03
C LEU A 175 -75.46 -51.83 -47.15
N GLU A 176 -75.12 -50.77 -46.42
CA GLU A 176 -73.76 -50.23 -46.34
C GLU A 176 -73.13 -50.61 -44.99
N PRO A 177 -71.81 -50.92 -44.92
CA PRO A 177 -71.14 -51.16 -43.66
C PRO A 177 -71.23 -49.95 -42.72
N ALA A 178 -71.54 -50.19 -41.45
CA ALA A 178 -71.56 -49.16 -40.41
C ALA A 178 -70.56 -49.48 -39.30
N ILE A 179 -69.95 -48.45 -38.73
CA ILE A 179 -69.00 -48.57 -37.62
C ILE A 179 -69.41 -47.57 -36.55
N GLY A 180 -69.44 -48.01 -35.30
CA GLY A 180 -69.77 -47.14 -34.19
C GLY A 180 -69.73 -47.85 -32.86
N TYR A 181 -70.08 -47.12 -31.81
CA TYR A 181 -70.19 -47.70 -30.47
C TYR A 181 -71.53 -48.38 -30.28
N TRP A 182 -71.47 -49.66 -29.96
CA TRP A 182 -72.61 -50.52 -29.76
C TRP A 182 -72.63 -51.03 -28.33
N ARG A 183 -73.82 -51.31 -27.79
CA ARG A 183 -73.96 -51.81 -26.42
C ARG A 183 -74.82 -53.05 -26.43
N GLU A 184 -74.27 -54.09 -25.84
CA GLU A 184 -74.98 -55.33 -25.56
C GLU A 184 -74.97 -55.54 -24.05
N ALA A 185 -76.15 -55.73 -23.48
CA ALA A 185 -76.37 -55.79 -22.04
C ALA A 185 -75.56 -54.73 -21.24
N ASP A 186 -74.53 -55.18 -20.52
CA ASP A 186 -73.68 -54.41 -19.62
C ASP A 186 -72.33 -54.00 -20.24
N VAL A 187 -72.05 -54.35 -21.49
CA VAL A 187 -70.75 -54.10 -22.13
C VAL A 187 -70.91 -53.16 -23.31
N ILE A 188 -70.00 -52.20 -23.41
CA ILE A 188 -69.90 -51.30 -24.56
C ILE A 188 -68.80 -51.83 -25.46
N TYR A 189 -69.11 -51.91 -26.74
CA TYR A 189 -68.23 -52.37 -27.79
C TYR A 189 -68.00 -51.26 -28.81
N HIS A 190 -66.81 -51.22 -29.38
CA HIS A 190 -66.60 -50.58 -30.67
C HIS A 190 -66.83 -51.64 -31.74
N ALA A 191 -67.85 -51.45 -32.56
CA ALA A 191 -68.37 -52.48 -33.46
C ALA A 191 -68.40 -52.01 -34.92
N ALA A 192 -68.14 -52.93 -35.83
CA ALA A 192 -68.31 -52.79 -37.26
C ALA A 192 -69.31 -53.84 -37.74
N ALA A 193 -70.41 -53.38 -38.33
CA ALA A 193 -71.43 -54.21 -38.95
C ALA A 193 -71.28 -54.16 -40.47
N THR A 194 -71.38 -55.31 -41.14
CA THR A 194 -71.14 -55.44 -42.58
C THR A 194 -72.09 -56.50 -43.17
N PRO A 195 -72.76 -56.22 -44.29
CA PRO A 195 -73.57 -57.24 -44.97
C PRO A 195 -72.68 -58.33 -45.57
N ILE A 196 -73.15 -59.57 -45.51
CA ILE A 196 -72.54 -60.72 -46.16
C ILE A 196 -73.32 -61.02 -47.43
N ALA A 197 -72.65 -60.98 -48.58
CA ALA A 197 -73.25 -61.27 -49.88
C ALA A 197 -72.47 -62.34 -50.65
N LYS A 198 -73.19 -63.16 -51.42
CA LYS A 198 -72.64 -64.13 -52.37
C LYS A 198 -73.02 -63.70 -53.78
N GLY A 199 -72.11 -63.00 -54.46
CA GLY A 199 -72.45 -62.29 -55.70
C GLY A 199 -73.40 -61.12 -55.39
N ASP A 200 -74.55 -61.06 -56.06
CA ASP A 200 -75.56 -60.02 -55.84
C ASP A 200 -76.63 -60.42 -54.79
N LEU A 201 -76.53 -61.61 -54.20
CA LEU A 201 -77.48 -62.11 -53.21
C LEU A 201 -77.01 -61.80 -51.80
N LEU A 202 -77.83 -61.09 -51.02
CA LEU A 202 -77.64 -60.91 -49.58
C LEU A 202 -77.90 -62.23 -48.85
N VAL A 203 -76.93 -62.68 -48.06
CA VAL A 203 -76.97 -63.97 -47.35
C VAL A 203 -77.07 -63.77 -45.83
N GLY A 204 -76.73 -62.59 -45.33
CA GLY A 204 -76.86 -62.24 -43.92
C GLY A 204 -76.06 -61.01 -43.55
N PHE A 205 -75.85 -60.80 -42.25
CA PHE A 205 -75.05 -59.70 -41.73
C PHE A 205 -74.05 -60.20 -40.70
N LEU A 206 -72.90 -59.52 -40.64
CA LEU A 206 -71.85 -59.77 -39.66
C LEU A 206 -71.62 -58.53 -38.83
N LEU A 207 -71.60 -58.68 -37.51
CA LEU A 207 -71.08 -57.68 -36.59
C LEU A 207 -69.79 -58.21 -35.97
N ILE A 208 -68.71 -57.45 -36.08
CA ILE A 208 -67.48 -57.66 -35.32
C ILE A 208 -67.32 -56.53 -34.32
N ALA A 209 -67.02 -56.87 -33.07
CA ALA A 209 -66.94 -55.95 -31.95
C ALA A 209 -65.67 -56.17 -31.11
N MET A 210 -65.13 -55.08 -30.58
CA MET A 210 -64.06 -55.05 -29.59
C MET A 210 -64.56 -54.40 -28.30
N PRO A 211 -64.35 -55.01 -27.12
CA PRO A 211 -64.85 -54.45 -25.87
C PRO A 211 -64.13 -53.13 -25.53
N VAL A 212 -64.91 -52.17 -25.02
CA VAL A 212 -64.39 -50.93 -24.45
C VAL A 212 -64.10 -51.18 -22.97
N ASP A 213 -62.87 -51.59 -22.68
CA ASP A 213 -62.42 -52.03 -21.36
C ASP A 213 -61.24 -51.18 -20.83
N ALA A 214 -60.60 -51.65 -19.76
CA ALA A 214 -59.44 -50.97 -19.20
C ALA A 214 -58.24 -50.93 -20.17
N ALA A 215 -58.09 -51.93 -21.05
CA ALA A 215 -57.04 -51.96 -22.06
C ALA A 215 -57.26 -50.88 -23.12
N PHE A 216 -58.52 -50.66 -23.55
CA PHE A 216 -58.89 -49.52 -24.39
C PHE A 216 -58.48 -48.18 -23.75
N CYS A 217 -58.81 -47.98 -22.47
CA CYS A 217 -58.44 -46.75 -21.76
C CYS A 217 -56.92 -46.60 -21.59
N ALA A 218 -56.20 -47.70 -21.35
CA ALA A 218 -54.75 -47.71 -21.22
C ALA A 218 -54.06 -47.35 -22.53
N GLN A 219 -54.55 -47.85 -23.67
CA GLN A 219 -53.98 -47.53 -24.98
C GLN A 219 -54.18 -46.06 -25.36
N ILE A 220 -55.33 -45.47 -25.00
CA ILE A 220 -55.55 -44.02 -25.12
C ILE A 220 -54.56 -43.27 -24.23
N HIS A 221 -54.30 -43.73 -23.00
CA HIS A 221 -53.32 -43.13 -22.10
C HIS A 221 -51.90 -43.20 -22.64
N GLU A 222 -51.46 -44.34 -23.16
CA GLU A 222 -50.14 -44.51 -23.75
C GLU A 222 -49.93 -43.61 -24.98
N THR A 223 -50.99 -43.38 -25.75
CA THR A 223 -50.92 -42.57 -26.98
C THR A 223 -51.01 -41.07 -26.71
N SER A 224 -51.82 -40.66 -25.72
CA SER A 224 -52.13 -39.25 -25.43
C SER A 224 -51.36 -38.65 -24.25
N GLY A 225 -50.89 -39.48 -23.33
CA GLY A 225 -50.37 -39.05 -22.03
C GLY A 225 -51.45 -38.66 -21.00
N ALA A 226 -52.73 -38.53 -21.39
CA ALA A 226 -53.83 -38.27 -20.46
C ALA A 226 -54.51 -39.56 -20.01
N HIS A 227 -55.07 -39.56 -18.81
CA HIS A 227 -55.90 -40.69 -18.39
C HIS A 227 -57.25 -40.63 -19.10
N ALA A 228 -57.88 -41.79 -19.26
CA ALA A 228 -59.16 -41.96 -19.92
C ALA A 228 -60.10 -42.73 -18.99
N ALA A 229 -61.36 -42.32 -18.97
CA ALA A 229 -62.42 -42.99 -18.23
C ALA A 229 -63.67 -43.08 -19.09
N VAL A 230 -64.25 -44.27 -19.20
CA VAL A 230 -65.48 -44.51 -19.97
C VAL A 230 -66.63 -44.67 -19.02
N TRP A 231 -67.64 -43.82 -19.22
CA TRP A 231 -68.87 -43.79 -18.46
C TRP A 231 -70.01 -44.34 -19.29
N ARG A 232 -70.67 -45.36 -18.78
CA ARG A 232 -71.88 -45.94 -19.35
C ARG A 232 -73.10 -45.10 -18.95
N ILE A 233 -73.99 -44.85 -19.90
CA ILE A 233 -75.24 -44.13 -19.67
C ILE A 233 -76.33 -45.13 -19.27
N GLU A 234 -76.89 -44.98 -18.07
CA GLU A 234 -77.99 -45.80 -17.54
C GLU A 234 -79.22 -44.92 -17.20
N PRO A 235 -80.44 -45.49 -17.15
CA PRO A 235 -81.64 -44.74 -16.80
C PRO A 235 -81.59 -44.06 -15.41
N GLN A 236 -80.74 -44.55 -14.51
CA GLN A 236 -80.58 -44.05 -13.13
C GLN A 236 -79.33 -43.18 -12.94
N GLY A 237 -78.51 -42.96 -13.99
CA GLY A 237 -77.31 -42.13 -13.95
C GLY A 237 -76.15 -42.68 -14.78
N LEU A 238 -74.93 -42.19 -14.51
CA LEU A 238 -73.72 -42.64 -15.16
C LEU A 238 -72.98 -43.66 -14.29
N ARG A 239 -72.46 -44.73 -14.90
CA ARG A 239 -71.63 -45.74 -14.22
C ARG A 239 -70.27 -45.84 -14.87
N LEU A 240 -69.20 -45.80 -14.06
CA LEU A 240 -67.83 -45.98 -14.57
C LEU A 240 -67.65 -47.43 -15.02
N GLN A 241 -67.38 -47.63 -16.31
CA GLN A 241 -67.16 -48.94 -16.91
C GLN A 241 -65.68 -49.31 -16.96
N ALA A 242 -64.85 -48.37 -17.39
CA ALA A 242 -63.41 -48.58 -17.55
C ALA A 242 -62.64 -47.30 -17.26
N SER A 243 -61.40 -47.44 -16.79
CA SER A 243 -60.50 -46.31 -16.57
C SER A 243 -59.04 -46.75 -16.69
N SER A 244 -58.18 -45.83 -17.16
CA SER A 244 -56.72 -45.97 -17.06
C SER A 244 -56.12 -45.31 -15.82
N LEU A 245 -56.95 -44.77 -14.93
CA LEU A 245 -56.47 -44.26 -13.64
C LEU A 245 -56.07 -45.42 -12.70
N PRO A 246 -55.09 -45.19 -11.80
CA PRO A 246 -54.84 -46.10 -10.69
C PRO A 246 -56.10 -46.36 -9.86
N ALA A 247 -56.25 -47.58 -9.33
CA ALA A 247 -57.43 -48.01 -8.56
C ALA A 247 -57.96 -46.99 -7.52
N PRO A 248 -57.15 -46.33 -6.67
CA PRO A 248 -57.67 -45.36 -5.69
C PRO A 248 -58.21 -44.07 -6.32
N GLN A 249 -57.67 -43.65 -7.47
CA GLN A 249 -58.16 -42.49 -8.21
C GLN A 249 -59.39 -42.86 -9.04
N ALA A 250 -59.43 -44.06 -9.63
CA ALA A 250 -60.60 -44.58 -10.33
C ALA A 250 -61.81 -44.74 -9.39
N GLN A 251 -61.60 -45.22 -8.17
CA GLN A 251 -62.65 -45.30 -7.15
C GLN A 251 -63.16 -43.91 -6.73
N ALA A 252 -62.25 -42.96 -6.48
CA ALA A 252 -62.62 -41.58 -6.17
C ALA A 252 -63.39 -40.91 -7.32
N LEU A 253 -63.03 -41.23 -8.56
CA LEU A 253 -63.75 -40.76 -9.74
C LEU A 253 -65.17 -41.36 -9.81
N ALA A 254 -65.32 -42.65 -9.54
CA ALA A 254 -66.62 -43.33 -9.51
C ALA A 254 -67.56 -42.76 -8.42
N GLU A 255 -67.04 -42.38 -7.25
CA GLU A 255 -67.82 -41.74 -6.18
C GLU A 255 -68.33 -40.34 -6.56
N GLN A 256 -67.66 -39.66 -7.50
CA GLN A 256 -68.05 -38.34 -8.01
C GLN A 256 -69.04 -38.42 -9.18
N ALA A 257 -69.47 -39.63 -9.60
CA ALA A 257 -70.46 -39.86 -10.66
C ALA A 257 -71.72 -38.96 -10.64
N PRO A 258 -72.34 -38.64 -9.48
CA PRO A 258 -73.54 -37.79 -9.43
C PRO A 258 -73.32 -36.36 -9.89
N VAL A 259 -72.07 -35.86 -9.83
CA VAL A 259 -71.69 -34.50 -10.27
C VAL A 259 -71.77 -34.38 -11.80
N PHE A 260 -71.72 -35.51 -12.51
CA PHE A 260 -71.70 -35.60 -13.96
C PHE A 260 -73.08 -35.93 -14.55
N ALA A 261 -74.17 -35.88 -13.77
CA ALA A 261 -75.52 -36.28 -14.20
C ALA A 261 -76.08 -35.48 -15.42
N ALA A 262 -75.42 -34.39 -15.81
CA ALA A 262 -75.69 -33.62 -17.02
C ALA A 262 -74.41 -33.43 -17.85
N LEU A 263 -73.73 -34.53 -18.23
CA LEU A 263 -72.69 -34.49 -19.26
C LEU A 263 -73.33 -34.15 -20.61
N ASP A 264 -73.58 -32.87 -20.84
CA ASP A 264 -73.69 -32.37 -22.21
C ASP A 264 -72.38 -32.75 -22.90
N ALA A 265 -72.46 -33.66 -23.86
CA ALA A 265 -71.35 -34.13 -24.67
C ALA A 265 -70.59 -33.01 -25.42
N SER A 266 -71.08 -31.77 -25.31
CA SER A 266 -70.55 -30.55 -25.89
C SER A 266 -69.93 -29.56 -24.88
N ALA A 267 -69.92 -29.84 -23.57
CA ALA A 267 -69.56 -28.85 -22.55
C ALA A 267 -68.08 -28.85 -22.14
N ALA A 268 -67.61 -27.64 -21.82
CA ALA A 268 -66.24 -27.21 -21.57
C ALA A 268 -65.46 -28.00 -20.50
N SER A 269 -64.14 -27.85 -20.51
CA SER A 269 -63.23 -28.51 -19.59
C SER A 269 -63.54 -28.18 -18.12
N LEU A 270 -63.66 -29.22 -17.28
CA LEU A 270 -64.01 -29.07 -15.87
C LEU A 270 -62.81 -29.41 -14.97
N PRO A 271 -62.38 -28.51 -14.07
CA PRO A 271 -61.37 -28.82 -13.08
C PRO A 271 -61.95 -29.76 -12.03
N MET A 272 -61.16 -30.76 -11.63
CA MET A 272 -61.52 -31.71 -10.59
C MET A 272 -60.33 -32.04 -9.71
N THR A 273 -60.60 -32.63 -8.55
CA THR A 273 -59.55 -33.10 -7.65
C THR A 273 -59.82 -34.55 -7.27
N LEU A 274 -58.85 -35.42 -7.56
CA LEU A 274 -58.90 -36.85 -7.26
C LEU A 274 -57.71 -37.20 -6.37
N GLN A 275 -57.96 -37.71 -5.17
CA GLN A 275 -56.92 -38.07 -4.19
C GLN A 275 -55.90 -36.93 -3.92
N GLY A 276 -56.33 -35.67 -4.01
CA GLY A 276 -55.49 -34.49 -3.77
C GLY A 276 -54.73 -33.95 -4.99
N GLU A 277 -54.83 -34.61 -6.14
CA GLU A 277 -54.24 -34.18 -7.41
C GLU A 277 -55.28 -33.46 -8.29
N GLN A 278 -54.89 -32.35 -8.91
CA GLN A 278 -55.79 -31.58 -9.78
C GLN A 278 -55.76 -32.09 -11.22
N PHE A 279 -56.93 -32.45 -11.73
CA PHE A 279 -57.14 -32.84 -13.11
C PHE A 279 -58.03 -31.83 -13.82
N LEU A 280 -57.79 -31.65 -15.11
CA LEU A 280 -58.69 -30.94 -16.00
C LEU A 280 -59.27 -31.96 -16.98
N THR A 281 -60.59 -32.01 -17.04
CA THR A 281 -61.33 -33.05 -17.76
C THR A 281 -61.88 -32.53 -19.07
N ARG A 282 -62.06 -33.42 -20.06
CA ARG A 282 -62.80 -33.13 -21.30
C ARG A 282 -63.63 -34.34 -21.70
N ASN A 283 -64.90 -34.11 -21.99
CA ASN A 283 -65.85 -35.17 -22.28
C ASN A 283 -66.14 -35.27 -23.77
N ARG A 284 -66.39 -36.49 -24.24
CA ARG A 284 -66.80 -36.79 -25.62
C ARG A 284 -67.85 -37.89 -25.62
N ALA A 285 -68.95 -37.67 -26.33
CA ALA A 285 -69.97 -38.70 -26.52
C ALA A 285 -69.46 -39.82 -27.44
N MET A 286 -69.70 -41.07 -27.02
CA MET A 286 -69.51 -42.28 -27.81
C MET A 286 -70.87 -42.68 -28.36
N ARG A 287 -71.06 -42.59 -29.68
CA ARG A 287 -72.34 -42.81 -30.36
C ARG A 287 -72.25 -44.02 -31.30
N GLY A 288 -73.38 -44.71 -31.51
CA GLY A 288 -73.50 -45.74 -32.54
C GLY A 288 -73.55 -45.17 -33.95
N GLN A 289 -74.16 -44.00 -34.11
CA GLN A 289 -74.21 -43.24 -35.37
C GLN A 289 -73.96 -41.76 -35.10
N ALA A 290 -73.53 -41.01 -36.13
CA ALA A 290 -73.19 -39.59 -36.00
C ALA A 290 -74.28 -38.74 -35.33
N ASP A 291 -75.55 -39.01 -35.66
CA ASP A 291 -76.74 -38.29 -35.14
C ASP A 291 -77.55 -39.09 -34.10
N GLY A 292 -77.10 -40.28 -33.71
CA GLY A 292 -77.81 -41.16 -32.75
C GLY A 292 -77.52 -40.79 -31.29
N GLU A 293 -78.38 -41.22 -30.36
CA GLU A 293 -78.18 -41.01 -28.92
C GLU A 293 -76.82 -41.60 -28.44
N PRO A 294 -76.13 -40.95 -27.49
CA PRO A 294 -74.87 -41.45 -26.97
C PRO A 294 -75.09 -42.71 -26.14
N VAL A 295 -74.22 -43.69 -26.36
CA VAL A 295 -74.20 -44.98 -25.65
C VAL A 295 -73.29 -44.90 -24.42
N ALA A 296 -72.23 -44.10 -24.52
CA ALA A 296 -71.27 -43.85 -23.45
C ALA A 296 -70.71 -42.42 -23.53
N VAL A 297 -69.98 -42.02 -22.50
CA VAL A 297 -69.15 -40.82 -22.50
C VAL A 297 -67.70 -41.19 -22.19
N LEU A 298 -66.79 -40.83 -23.08
CA LEU A 298 -65.35 -40.89 -22.87
C LEU A 298 -64.89 -39.58 -22.22
N MET A 299 -64.27 -39.68 -21.05
CA MET A 299 -63.69 -38.58 -20.31
C MET A 299 -62.17 -38.67 -20.39
N ALA A 300 -61.54 -37.65 -20.97
CA ALA A 300 -60.09 -37.43 -20.89
C ALA A 300 -59.77 -36.69 -19.58
N LEU A 301 -58.70 -37.09 -18.89
CA LEU A 301 -58.22 -36.46 -17.66
C LEU A 301 -56.73 -36.12 -17.79
N GLY A 302 -56.41 -34.82 -17.90
CA GLY A 302 -55.03 -34.32 -17.87
C GLY A 302 -54.66 -33.86 -16.46
N SER A 303 -53.58 -34.39 -15.88
CA SER A 303 -53.08 -33.94 -14.57
C SER A 303 -52.38 -32.58 -14.72
N SER A 304 -52.93 -31.58 -14.02
CA SER A 304 -52.34 -30.23 -13.97
C SER A 304 -51.07 -30.23 -13.13
N ASP A 305 -51.02 -31.04 -12.08
CA ASP A 305 -49.86 -31.17 -11.20
C ASP A 305 -48.70 -31.88 -11.91
N ALA A 306 -48.97 -32.92 -12.70
CA ALA A 306 -47.97 -33.60 -13.51
C ALA A 306 -47.41 -32.68 -14.62
N ALA A 307 -48.27 -31.90 -15.28
CA ALA A 307 -47.86 -30.90 -16.26
C ALA A 307 -47.00 -29.79 -15.63
N ALA A 308 -47.31 -29.38 -14.40
CA ALA A 308 -46.55 -28.37 -13.65
C ALA A 308 -45.31 -28.92 -12.93
N ALA A 309 -45.18 -30.23 -12.74
CA ALA A 309 -44.11 -30.84 -11.94
C ALA A 309 -42.70 -30.54 -12.49
N GLY A 310 -42.52 -30.59 -13.81
CA GLY A 310 -41.26 -30.21 -14.45
C GLY A 310 -40.89 -28.74 -14.20
N PHE A 311 -41.90 -27.87 -14.22
CA PHE A 311 -41.74 -26.45 -13.93
C PHE A 311 -41.42 -26.18 -12.46
N LEU A 312 -42.10 -26.86 -11.52
CA LEU A 312 -41.84 -26.72 -10.08
C LEU A 312 -40.40 -27.11 -9.73
N ARG A 313 -39.87 -28.17 -10.36
CA ARG A 313 -38.44 -28.56 -10.21
C ARG A 313 -37.49 -27.50 -10.76
N LEU A 314 -37.77 -26.95 -11.95
CA LEU A 314 -36.98 -25.87 -12.53
C LEU A 314 -37.00 -24.62 -11.65
N ARG A 315 -38.17 -24.26 -11.11
CA ARG A 315 -38.33 -23.12 -10.19
C ARG A 315 -37.49 -23.30 -8.93
N GLU A 316 -37.50 -24.49 -8.33
CA GLU A 316 -36.69 -24.81 -7.16
C GLU A 316 -35.18 -24.73 -7.46
N GLN A 317 -34.75 -25.30 -8.60
CA GLN A 317 -33.35 -25.22 -9.03
C GLN A 317 -32.91 -23.77 -9.28
N ILE A 318 -33.74 -22.94 -9.90
CA ILE A 318 -33.46 -21.51 -10.12
C ILE A 318 -33.39 -20.76 -8.79
N LEU A 319 -34.27 -21.04 -7.84
CA LEU A 319 -34.23 -20.42 -6.50
C LEU A 319 -32.94 -20.77 -5.76
N ILE A 320 -32.53 -22.04 -5.78
CA ILE A 320 -31.27 -22.50 -5.17
C ILE A 320 -30.08 -21.82 -5.86
N ALA A 321 -30.04 -21.84 -7.20
CA ALA A 321 -28.97 -21.21 -7.97
C ALA A 321 -28.88 -19.69 -7.71
N THR A 322 -30.02 -19.01 -7.61
CA THR A 322 -30.09 -17.58 -7.28
C THR A 322 -29.60 -17.33 -5.85
N GLY A 323 -29.99 -18.17 -4.89
CA GLY A 323 -29.51 -18.08 -3.51
C GLY A 323 -27.98 -18.24 -3.40
N ILE A 324 -27.41 -19.21 -4.10
CA ILE A 324 -25.95 -19.38 -4.19
C ILE A 324 -25.30 -18.15 -4.83
N ALA A 325 -25.87 -17.63 -5.92
CA ALA A 325 -25.36 -16.44 -6.59
C ALA A 325 -25.35 -15.20 -5.67
N VAL A 326 -26.39 -15.01 -4.83
CA VAL A 326 -26.42 -13.93 -3.81
C VAL A 326 -25.25 -14.09 -2.83
N VAL A 327 -25.06 -15.29 -2.27
CA VAL A 327 -24.00 -15.54 -1.27
C VAL A 327 -22.63 -15.28 -1.87
N VAL A 328 -22.37 -15.79 -3.08
CA VAL A 328 -21.11 -15.58 -3.81
C VAL A 328 -20.89 -14.09 -4.07
N ALA A 329 -21.92 -13.37 -4.53
CA ALA A 329 -21.82 -11.95 -4.82
C ALA A 329 -21.58 -11.09 -3.56
N LEU A 330 -22.18 -11.44 -2.42
CA LEU A 330 -21.92 -10.77 -1.13
C LEU A 330 -20.47 -10.99 -0.67
N LEU A 331 -19.96 -12.21 -0.78
CA LEU A 331 -18.56 -12.53 -0.46
C LEU A 331 -17.59 -11.78 -1.38
N LEU A 332 -17.87 -11.75 -2.69
CA LEU A 332 -17.08 -11.00 -3.67
C LEU A 332 -17.13 -9.50 -3.40
N ALA A 333 -18.29 -8.91 -3.12
CA ALA A 333 -18.43 -7.50 -2.79
C ALA A 333 -17.66 -7.12 -1.51
N TRP A 334 -17.71 -7.97 -0.49
CA TRP A 334 -16.92 -7.80 0.74
C TRP A 334 -15.42 -7.86 0.47
N TRP A 335 -14.98 -8.85 -0.33
CA TRP A 335 -13.59 -9.03 -0.70
C TRP A 335 -13.06 -7.88 -1.56
N LEU A 336 -13.78 -7.45 -2.61
CA LEU A 336 -13.43 -6.30 -3.46
C LEU A 336 -13.32 -5.01 -2.62
N SER A 337 -14.29 -4.77 -1.74
CA SER A 337 -14.28 -3.60 -0.85
C SER A 337 -13.06 -3.58 0.07
N ARG A 338 -12.65 -4.74 0.61
CA ARG A 338 -11.42 -4.84 1.41
C ARG A 338 -10.15 -4.63 0.59
N ARG A 339 -10.07 -5.22 -0.60
CA ARG A 339 -8.84 -5.25 -1.40
C ARG A 339 -8.56 -3.92 -2.12
N LEU A 340 -9.60 -3.22 -2.58
CA LEU A 340 -9.43 -1.97 -3.35
C LEU A 340 -9.43 -0.71 -2.46
N VAL A 341 -10.35 -0.63 -1.49
CA VAL A 341 -10.60 0.64 -0.78
C VAL A 341 -9.61 0.87 0.36
N LEU A 342 -9.15 -0.18 1.03
CA LEU A 342 -8.26 -0.05 2.19
C LEU A 342 -6.88 0.52 1.84
N PRO A 343 -6.18 0.05 0.78
CA PRO A 343 -4.88 0.61 0.41
C PRO A 343 -4.98 2.08 0.01
N VAL A 344 -6.04 2.45 -0.74
CA VAL A 344 -6.27 3.83 -1.19
C VAL A 344 -6.51 4.78 -0.01
N LEU A 345 -7.33 4.37 0.97
CA LEU A 345 -7.56 5.18 2.16
C LEU A 345 -6.30 5.35 3.00
N ARG A 346 -5.49 4.30 3.15
CA ARG A 346 -4.20 4.38 3.86
C ARG A 346 -3.21 5.28 3.13
N ALA A 347 -3.16 5.23 1.80
CA ALA A 347 -2.32 6.12 1.00
C ALA A 347 -2.76 7.59 1.15
N ALA A 348 -4.06 7.85 1.16
CA ALA A 348 -4.60 9.20 1.40
C ALA A 348 -4.26 9.70 2.81
N GLU A 349 -4.43 8.86 3.84
CA GLU A 349 -4.07 9.19 5.23
C GLU A 349 -2.57 9.45 5.38
N ALA A 350 -1.72 8.63 4.77
CA ALA A 350 -0.27 8.83 4.75
C ALA A 350 0.10 10.16 4.07
N ALA A 351 -0.57 10.53 2.98
CA ALA A 351 -0.37 11.80 2.29
C ALA A 351 -0.82 13.01 3.13
N GLU A 352 -1.96 12.92 3.83
CA GLU A 352 -2.42 13.97 4.74
C GLU A 352 -1.46 14.17 5.91
N LEU A 353 -0.98 13.08 6.51
CA LEU A 353 0.00 13.13 7.59
C LEU A 353 1.35 13.68 7.12
N ALA A 354 1.78 13.34 5.90
CA ALA A 354 2.97 13.92 5.29
C ALA A 354 2.81 15.42 5.03
N ALA A 355 1.65 15.88 4.56
CA ALA A 355 1.36 17.30 4.41
C ALA A 355 1.37 18.05 5.76
N ALA A 356 1.01 17.37 6.85
CA ALA A 356 1.15 17.87 8.22
C ALA A 356 2.59 17.76 8.79
N GLY A 357 3.55 17.29 7.97
CA GLY A 357 4.96 17.16 8.32
C GLY A 357 5.34 15.85 9.00
N ASN A 358 4.44 14.89 9.17
CA ASN A 358 4.76 13.58 9.73
C ASN A 358 5.10 12.57 8.62
N TYR A 359 6.40 12.34 8.40
CA TYR A 359 6.92 11.45 7.36
C TYR A 359 7.24 10.02 7.84
N GLN A 360 6.84 9.64 9.06
CA GLN A 360 7.15 8.31 9.62
C GLN A 360 6.23 7.18 9.13
N GLN A 361 5.27 7.50 8.26
CA GLN A 361 4.31 6.53 7.75
C GLN A 361 4.98 5.55 6.77
N SER A 362 4.62 4.27 6.88
CA SER A 362 5.05 3.23 5.95
C SER A 362 3.84 2.46 5.48
N LEU A 363 3.64 2.42 4.15
CA LEU A 363 2.58 1.67 3.52
C LEU A 363 3.05 0.21 3.32
N PRO A 364 2.22 -0.79 3.66
CA PRO A 364 2.57 -2.19 3.46
C PRO A 364 2.75 -2.51 1.97
N ASP A 365 3.67 -3.43 1.68
CA ASP A 365 3.99 -3.85 0.31
C ASP A 365 2.85 -4.70 -0.26
N THR A 366 1.93 -4.09 -1.02
CA THR A 366 0.66 -4.72 -1.43
C THR A 366 0.75 -5.65 -2.65
N GLY A 367 1.96 -6.03 -3.09
CA GLY A 367 2.19 -6.89 -4.25
C GLY A 367 2.67 -6.12 -5.48
N ARG A 368 2.71 -6.74 -6.67
CA ARG A 368 3.24 -6.12 -7.92
C ARG A 368 2.16 -5.45 -8.79
N ASP A 369 0.95 -5.29 -8.30
CA ASP A 369 -0.16 -4.65 -9.02
C ASP A 369 -0.04 -3.11 -9.00
N GLU A 370 -0.99 -2.42 -9.62
CA GLU A 370 -1.06 -0.95 -9.66
C GLU A 370 -1.06 -0.34 -8.25
N LEU A 371 -1.73 -0.99 -7.30
CA LEU A 371 -1.80 -0.56 -5.90
C LEU A 371 -0.46 -0.75 -5.18
N GLY A 372 0.25 -1.84 -5.45
CA GLY A 372 1.63 -2.04 -5.02
C GLY A 372 2.58 -0.96 -5.53
N ARG A 373 2.52 -0.66 -6.84
CA ARG A 373 3.32 0.41 -7.45
C ARG A 373 3.03 1.78 -6.82
N LEU A 374 1.77 2.08 -6.53
CA LEU A 374 1.38 3.31 -5.83
C LEU A 374 1.96 3.36 -4.40
N SER A 375 1.79 2.29 -3.62
CA SER A 375 2.33 2.21 -2.25
C SER A 375 3.84 2.39 -2.23
N GLN A 376 4.56 1.77 -3.18
CA GLN A 376 6.01 1.91 -3.31
C GLN A 376 6.41 3.34 -3.68
N ALA A 377 5.72 3.97 -4.63
CA ALA A 377 5.99 5.35 -5.03
C ALA A 377 5.75 6.34 -3.86
N VAL A 378 4.67 6.16 -3.09
CA VAL A 378 4.39 7.00 -1.91
C VAL A 378 5.46 6.78 -0.83
N ASN A 379 5.85 5.53 -0.53
CA ASN A 379 6.92 5.26 0.43
C ASN A 379 8.26 5.90 0.03
N LEU A 380 8.62 5.87 -1.26
CA LEU A 380 9.82 6.55 -1.76
C LEU A 380 9.75 8.06 -1.53
N LEU A 381 8.60 8.67 -1.81
CA LEU A 381 8.38 10.11 -1.60
C LEU A 381 8.47 10.47 -0.10
N LEU A 382 7.85 9.67 0.77
CA LEU A 382 7.93 9.89 2.23
C LEU A 382 9.36 9.77 2.76
N SER A 383 10.13 8.79 2.26
CA SER A 383 11.53 8.64 2.63
C SER A 383 12.37 9.85 2.22
N ASP A 384 12.20 10.34 0.99
CA ASP A 384 12.93 11.52 0.49
C ASP A 384 12.61 12.79 1.31
N LEU A 385 11.32 13.00 1.62
CA LEU A 385 10.89 14.12 2.46
C LEU A 385 11.47 14.04 3.88
N ARG A 386 11.55 12.84 4.46
CA ARG A 386 12.18 12.60 5.76
C ARG A 386 13.68 12.91 5.73
N GLU A 387 14.41 12.35 4.77
CA GLU A 387 15.85 12.61 4.60
C GLU A 387 16.14 14.11 4.45
N ARG A 388 15.33 14.82 3.67
CA ARG A 388 15.47 16.26 3.49
C ARG A 388 15.24 17.04 4.78
N ARG A 389 14.16 16.73 5.52
CA ARG A 389 13.84 17.38 6.80
C ARG A 389 14.92 17.15 7.86
N ASP A 390 15.47 15.95 7.93
CA ASP A 390 16.51 15.62 8.91
C ASP A 390 17.77 16.47 8.70
N VAL A 391 18.21 16.62 7.44
CA VAL A 391 19.35 17.50 7.11
C VAL A 391 19.03 18.95 7.40
N GLU A 392 17.89 19.47 6.94
CA GLU A 392 17.50 20.87 7.15
C GLU A 392 17.40 21.20 8.65
N SER A 393 16.83 20.30 9.45
CA SER A 393 16.71 20.48 10.90
C SER A 393 18.07 20.44 11.60
N TYR A 394 18.94 19.49 11.23
CA TYR A 394 20.26 19.33 11.84
C TYR A 394 21.23 20.46 11.43
N VAL A 395 21.26 20.83 10.15
CA VAL A 395 22.06 21.97 9.68
C VAL A 395 21.50 23.29 10.26
N GLY A 396 20.19 23.44 10.32
CA GLY A 396 19.53 24.61 10.89
C GLY A 396 19.69 24.77 12.40
N SER A 397 19.88 23.68 13.16
CA SER A 397 20.25 23.77 14.58
C SER A 397 21.70 24.19 14.75
N LEU A 398 22.62 23.64 13.95
CA LEU A 398 24.05 24.00 13.98
C LEU A 398 24.33 25.42 13.48
N GLN A 399 23.63 25.89 12.46
CA GLN A 399 23.77 27.28 11.99
C GLN A 399 23.26 28.31 13.00
N ARG A 400 22.30 27.95 13.87
CA ARG A 400 21.90 28.82 14.99
C ARG A 400 23.01 28.96 16.05
N LEU A 401 23.92 27.98 16.12
CA LEU A 401 25.10 28.03 16.98
C LEU A 401 26.27 28.78 16.33
N GLN A 402 26.32 28.83 15.00
CA GLN A 402 27.22 29.74 14.28
C GLN A 402 26.64 31.16 14.36
N ALA A 403 27.28 32.04 15.14
CA ALA A 403 26.95 33.47 15.10
C ALA A 403 27.05 33.98 13.65
N GLU A 404 25.95 34.45 13.07
CA GLU A 404 25.99 35.15 11.79
C GLU A 404 26.96 36.34 11.89
N PRO A 405 27.84 36.58 10.91
CA PRO A 405 28.42 37.91 10.78
C PRO A 405 27.28 38.86 10.45
N VAL A 406 26.94 39.70 11.43
CA VAL A 406 25.93 40.75 11.44
C VAL A 406 25.65 41.32 10.04
N ARG A 407 24.38 41.21 9.60
CA ARG A 407 23.88 41.82 8.37
C ARG A 407 23.88 43.35 8.50
N GLU A 408 24.33 43.99 7.43
CA GLU A 408 24.51 45.44 7.23
C GLU A 408 23.49 46.34 7.94
N THR A 409 23.99 47.24 8.80
CA THR A 409 23.48 48.63 8.85
C THR A 409 24.57 49.57 9.39
N ARG A 410 25.06 50.40 8.46
CA ARG A 410 25.81 51.67 8.62
C ARG A 410 27.11 51.66 9.45
N SER A 411 28.18 52.07 8.74
CA SER A 411 29.49 52.52 9.20
C SER A 411 29.56 53.02 10.66
N VAL A 412 30.26 52.28 11.50
CA VAL A 412 30.77 52.73 12.81
C VAL A 412 32.28 52.48 12.81
N PRO A 413 33.11 53.45 13.25
CA PRO A 413 34.56 53.38 13.11
C PRO A 413 35.18 52.25 13.94
N SER A 414 36.23 51.64 13.39
CA SER A 414 37.02 50.60 14.04
C SER A 414 37.63 51.10 15.34
N ILE A 415 37.21 50.53 16.47
CA ILE A 415 37.92 50.65 17.75
C ILE A 415 38.76 49.39 17.90
N GLU A 416 40.08 49.52 17.82
CA GLU A 416 41.01 48.42 18.13
C GLU A 416 40.83 47.98 19.59
N PRO A 417 40.79 46.66 19.89
CA PRO A 417 40.71 46.18 21.26
C PRO A 417 41.98 46.55 22.04
N LYS A 418 41.83 47.19 23.21
CA LYS A 418 42.95 47.50 24.10
C LYS A 418 43.58 46.21 24.62
N ARG A 419 44.86 46.00 24.29
CA ARG A 419 45.68 44.88 24.76
C ARG A 419 46.39 45.27 26.06
N PHE A 420 46.20 44.49 27.12
CA PHE A 420 46.86 44.70 28.41
C PHE A 420 47.92 43.62 28.61
N ARG A 421 49.19 44.02 28.55
CA ARG A 421 50.33 43.14 28.81
C ARG A 421 50.58 43.05 30.33
N ASP A 422 50.89 41.84 30.80
CA ASP A 422 51.39 41.54 32.15
C ASP A 422 50.47 41.85 33.34
N TRP A 423 49.15 41.82 33.13
CA TRP A 423 48.17 42.02 34.20
C TRP A 423 48.12 40.87 35.19
N THR A 424 47.85 41.20 36.46
CA THR A 424 47.62 40.25 37.55
C THR A 424 46.12 40.18 37.85
N LEU A 425 45.55 38.98 37.70
CA LEU A 425 44.14 38.72 37.98
C LEU A 425 43.98 38.12 39.39
N LEU A 426 43.08 38.69 40.19
CA LEU A 426 42.65 38.15 41.48
C LEU A 426 41.18 37.73 41.34
N ALA A 427 40.93 36.44 41.41
CA ALA A 427 39.58 35.87 41.45
C ALA A 427 39.21 35.50 42.89
N LEU A 428 37.99 35.80 43.30
CA LEU A 428 37.47 35.53 44.65
C LEU A 428 36.14 34.80 44.57
N ASP A 429 35.92 33.82 45.46
CA ASP A 429 34.64 33.15 45.65
C ASP A 429 34.21 33.25 47.11
N LEU A 430 32.93 33.51 47.32
CA LEU A 430 32.32 33.68 48.62
C LEU A 430 31.21 32.62 48.80
N PRO A 431 31.54 31.43 49.32
CA PRO A 431 30.58 30.33 49.41
C PRO A 431 29.43 30.60 50.39
N GLN A 432 29.56 31.55 51.33
CA GLN A 432 28.51 31.93 52.28
C GLN A 432 27.28 32.62 51.66
N PHE A 433 27.29 32.92 50.35
CA PHE A 433 26.18 33.61 49.65
C PHE A 433 25.12 32.63 49.07
N VAL A 434 25.05 31.39 49.55
CA VAL A 434 24.02 30.39 49.17
C VAL A 434 22.77 30.58 50.05
N ALA A 435 21.62 30.87 49.41
CA ALA A 435 20.37 31.22 50.06
C ALA A 435 19.82 30.14 51.02
N THR A 436 19.49 30.53 52.26
CA THR A 436 18.57 29.79 53.13
C THR A 436 17.11 30.15 52.82
N PRO A 437 16.13 29.22 52.96
CA PRO A 437 14.77 29.40 52.42
C PRO A 437 13.82 30.24 53.30
N GLU A 438 14.26 30.76 54.44
CA GLU A 438 13.37 31.44 55.40
C GLU A 438 13.40 32.98 55.26
N LEU A 439 12.25 33.54 54.89
CA LEU A 439 12.01 34.98 54.66
C LEU A 439 12.42 35.92 55.81
N ALA A 440 12.39 35.45 57.07
CA ALA A 440 12.78 36.26 58.23
C ALA A 440 14.31 36.43 58.38
N GLN A 441 15.12 35.58 57.73
CA GLN A 441 16.58 35.70 57.72
C GLN A 441 17.10 36.56 56.55
N THR A 442 16.23 36.86 55.57
CA THR A 442 16.60 37.53 54.31
C THR A 442 16.96 39.01 54.51
N GLU A 443 16.28 39.74 55.39
CA GLU A 443 16.59 41.16 55.66
C GLU A 443 17.91 41.36 56.41
N ARG A 444 18.20 40.51 57.43
CA ARG A 444 19.52 40.51 58.09
C ARG A 444 20.63 40.07 57.14
N HIS A 445 20.37 39.09 56.27
CA HIS A 445 21.33 38.68 55.26
C HIS A 445 21.61 39.79 54.25
N LEU A 446 20.60 40.57 53.81
CA LEU A 446 20.79 41.67 52.86
C LEU A 446 21.71 42.77 53.41
N GLY A 447 21.50 43.21 54.67
CA GLY A 447 22.35 44.25 55.28
C GLY A 447 23.80 43.79 55.51
N VAL A 448 24.01 42.51 55.85
CA VAL A 448 25.34 41.90 55.95
C VAL A 448 25.98 41.72 54.57
N LEU A 449 25.18 41.40 53.54
CA LEU A 449 25.60 41.34 52.13
C LEU A 449 26.13 42.68 51.64
N GLU A 450 25.40 43.77 51.88
CA GLU A 450 25.80 45.12 51.48
C GLU A 450 27.11 45.54 52.13
N GLN A 451 27.28 45.28 53.44
CA GLN A 451 28.53 45.56 54.15
C GLN A 451 29.72 44.77 53.59
N HIS A 452 29.54 43.48 53.28
CA HIS A 452 30.59 42.65 52.68
C HIS A 452 30.96 43.11 51.26
N VAL A 453 29.97 43.47 50.45
CA VAL A 453 30.17 44.01 49.09
C VAL A 453 30.93 45.34 49.15
N GLN A 454 30.60 46.23 50.09
CA GLN A 454 31.32 47.49 50.29
C GLN A 454 32.78 47.26 50.72
N LEU A 455 33.05 46.32 51.63
CA LEU A 455 34.40 45.98 52.06
C LEU A 455 35.26 45.39 50.93
N LEU A 456 34.68 44.48 50.12
CA LEU A 456 35.37 43.88 48.97
C LEU A 456 35.70 44.94 47.90
N ARG A 457 34.76 45.83 47.61
CA ARG A 457 34.96 46.95 46.69
C ARG A 457 36.04 47.92 47.19
N ALA A 458 35.96 48.31 48.47
CA ALA A 458 36.96 49.19 49.09
C ALA A 458 38.37 48.59 49.06
N ALA A 459 38.52 47.27 49.28
CA ALA A 459 39.80 46.59 49.24
C ALA A 459 40.43 46.56 47.83
N GLY A 460 39.61 46.35 46.78
CA GLY A 460 40.08 46.38 45.39
C GLY A 460 40.42 47.80 44.91
N GLU A 461 39.51 48.75 45.10
CA GLU A 461 39.66 50.14 44.62
C GLU A 461 40.81 50.88 45.34
N SER A 462 40.96 50.72 46.66
CA SER A 462 42.05 51.35 47.43
C SER A 462 43.44 50.87 47.02
N ASN A 463 43.51 49.69 46.37
CA ASN A 463 44.74 49.08 45.87
C ASN A 463 44.82 49.11 44.33
N ALA A 464 44.21 50.10 43.67
CA ALA A 464 44.31 50.30 42.22
C ALA A 464 43.82 49.11 41.35
N GLY A 465 42.93 48.28 41.88
CA GLY A 465 42.30 47.20 41.11
C GLY A 465 41.15 47.72 40.24
N GLU A 466 41.09 47.27 38.99
CA GLU A 466 39.91 47.43 38.13
C GLU A 466 39.01 46.20 38.31
N LEU A 467 37.73 46.42 38.66
CA LEU A 467 36.75 45.33 38.74
C LEU A 467 36.41 44.88 37.31
N LEU A 468 36.79 43.65 36.97
CA LEU A 468 36.63 43.10 35.62
C LEU A 468 35.27 42.43 35.42
N GLY A 469 34.66 41.95 36.51
CA GLY A 469 33.31 41.40 36.47
C GLY A 469 32.92 40.69 37.76
N THR A 470 31.60 40.53 37.94
CA THR A 470 31.00 39.80 39.06
C THR A 470 29.96 38.82 38.52
N GLN A 471 30.05 37.53 38.87
CA GLN A 471 29.04 36.52 38.57
C GLN A 471 28.55 35.87 39.87
N GLY A 472 27.48 36.44 40.43
CA GLY A 472 26.90 35.99 41.70
C GLY A 472 27.91 36.08 42.86
N ARG A 473 28.37 34.92 43.34
CA ARG A 473 29.35 34.77 44.43
C ARG A 473 30.82 34.98 44.00
N GLN A 474 31.09 35.03 42.70
CA GLN A 474 32.44 35.14 42.16
C GLN A 474 32.76 36.55 41.69
N TRP A 475 33.94 37.04 42.07
CA TRP A 475 34.43 38.38 41.79
C TRP A 475 35.79 38.30 41.11
N LEU A 476 36.02 39.14 40.10
CA LEU A 476 37.27 39.17 39.36
C LEU A 476 37.83 40.59 39.29
N TRP A 477 39.06 40.75 39.78
CA TRP A 477 39.80 42.01 39.78
C TRP A 477 41.06 41.90 38.94
N GLY A 478 41.41 42.97 38.24
CA GLY A 478 42.63 43.12 37.46
C GLY A 478 43.52 44.21 38.05
N PHE A 479 44.81 43.92 38.17
CA PHE A 479 45.82 44.84 38.68
C PHE A 479 46.95 44.98 37.67
N ALA A 480 47.39 46.21 37.45
CA ALA A 480 48.54 46.50 36.59
C ALA A 480 49.87 46.07 37.23
N GLU A 481 49.98 46.16 38.57
CA GLU A 481 51.16 45.68 39.31
C GLU A 481 50.84 44.48 40.20
N PHE A 482 51.73 43.49 40.21
CA PHE A 482 51.59 42.29 41.05
C PHE A 482 51.55 42.60 42.56
N LYS A 483 52.26 43.65 43.01
CA LYS A 483 52.30 44.07 44.42
C LYS A 483 50.95 44.59 44.90
N ASP A 484 50.17 45.22 44.02
CA ASP A 484 48.84 45.74 44.34
C ASP A 484 47.81 44.63 44.58
N ALA A 485 47.89 43.55 43.80
CA ALA A 485 47.10 42.35 44.05
C ALA A 485 47.40 41.73 45.43
N LEU A 486 48.68 41.69 45.84
CA LEU A 486 49.09 41.21 47.17
C LEU A 486 48.61 42.12 48.31
N ARG A 487 48.62 43.45 48.13
CA ARG A 487 48.03 44.40 49.10
C ARG A 487 46.52 44.21 49.23
N CYS A 488 45.82 43.96 48.12
CA CYS A 488 44.40 43.63 48.14
C CYS A 488 44.13 42.33 48.93
N VAL A 489 44.93 41.28 48.71
CA VAL A 489 44.83 40.03 49.48
C VAL A 489 45.09 40.27 50.97
N GLN A 490 46.06 41.12 51.32
CA GLN A 490 46.35 41.48 52.71
C GLN A 490 45.19 42.25 53.36
N ALA A 491 44.61 43.22 52.67
CA ALA A 491 43.47 44.00 53.14
C ALA A 491 42.26 43.08 53.42
N LEU A 492 42.00 42.11 52.53
CA LEU A 492 40.95 41.12 52.72
C LEU A 492 41.26 40.14 53.86
N ALA A 493 42.51 39.71 54.00
CA ALA A 493 42.93 38.81 55.07
C ALA A 493 42.87 39.45 56.48
N THR A 494 42.96 40.78 56.57
CA THR A 494 42.93 41.55 57.83
C THR A 494 41.57 42.20 58.13
N SER A 495 40.64 42.14 57.18
CA SER A 495 39.28 42.66 57.33
C SER A 495 38.43 41.87 58.35
N ARG A 496 37.38 42.51 58.90
CA ARG A 496 36.40 41.87 59.79
C ARG A 496 35.32 41.07 59.03
N LEU A 497 35.67 40.48 57.89
CA LEU A 497 34.79 39.59 57.13
C LEU A 497 34.49 38.34 57.96
N GLY A 498 33.21 37.99 58.14
CA GLY A 498 32.80 36.88 59.02
C GLY A 498 33.33 35.51 58.59
N SER A 499 33.51 35.29 57.29
CA SER A 499 34.20 34.13 56.72
C SER A 499 35.13 34.57 55.60
N LYS A 500 36.34 34.01 55.58
CA LYS A 500 37.39 34.39 54.61
C LYS A 500 37.04 33.89 53.21
N PRO A 501 37.21 34.72 52.15
CA PRO A 501 36.97 34.27 50.78
C PRO A 501 37.97 33.19 50.35
N ALA A 502 37.55 32.32 49.42
CA ALA A 502 38.48 31.53 48.62
C ALA A 502 39.07 32.43 47.52
N MET A 503 40.36 32.31 47.23
CA MET A 503 41.07 33.25 46.36
C MET A 503 42.00 32.54 45.38
N ALA A 504 42.15 33.09 44.18
CA ALA A 504 43.12 32.64 43.20
C ALA A 504 43.80 33.80 42.49
N ILE A 505 45.11 33.70 42.28
CA ILE A 505 45.90 34.69 41.52
C ILE A 505 46.50 34.04 40.28
N ALA A 506 46.30 34.67 39.11
CA ALA A 506 46.96 34.29 37.87
C ALA A 506 47.52 35.53 37.15
N GLN A 507 48.67 35.39 36.50
CA GLN A 507 49.33 36.49 35.79
C GLN A 507 49.47 36.17 34.30
N GLY A 508 49.32 37.19 33.45
CA GLY A 508 49.68 37.11 32.02
C GLY A 508 48.88 38.06 31.14
N GLU A 509 48.89 37.81 29.82
CA GLU A 509 48.18 38.66 28.86
C GLU A 509 46.65 38.49 28.93
N VAL A 510 45.95 39.62 29.04
CA VAL A 510 44.48 39.68 29.05
C VAL A 510 44.01 40.70 28.00
N PHE A 511 42.91 40.38 27.33
CA PHE A 511 42.32 41.16 26.26
C PHE A 511 40.93 41.64 26.70
N ARG A 512 40.63 42.91 26.43
CA ARG A 512 39.29 43.47 26.63
C ARG A 512 38.59 43.57 25.29
N ALA A 513 37.59 42.73 25.07
CA ALA A 513 36.73 42.78 23.90
C ALA A 513 35.52 43.67 24.21
N ALA A 514 35.42 44.81 23.54
CA ALA A 514 34.26 45.71 23.64
C ALA A 514 33.18 45.26 22.65
N LEU A 515 32.34 44.32 23.07
CA LEU A 515 31.11 43.97 22.35
C LEU A 515 29.92 44.88 22.76
N ASP A 516 29.99 45.50 23.94
CA ASP A 516 29.01 46.44 24.48
C ASP A 516 29.72 47.42 25.44
N ALA A 517 29.38 48.71 25.38
CA ALA A 517 29.94 49.74 26.27
C ALA A 517 29.57 49.51 27.75
N GLN A 518 28.53 48.71 28.02
CA GLN A 518 28.04 48.45 29.37
C GLN A 518 28.58 47.16 30.00
N HIS A 519 29.10 46.20 29.22
CA HIS A 519 29.57 44.90 29.72
C HIS A 519 30.84 44.42 28.97
N PRO A 520 32.04 44.90 29.33
CA PRO A 520 33.28 44.47 28.67
C PRO A 520 33.55 42.99 28.95
N GLN A 521 33.79 42.20 27.90
CA GLN A 521 34.20 40.80 28.05
C GLN A 521 35.74 40.72 28.10
N TRP A 522 36.25 40.07 29.14
CA TRP A 522 37.68 39.82 29.31
C TRP A 522 38.02 38.42 28.80
N LEU A 523 39.13 38.29 28.07
CA LEU A 523 39.60 37.04 27.47
C LEU A 523 41.09 36.87 27.78
N GLY A 524 41.56 35.64 27.98
CA GLY A 524 42.98 35.36 28.16
C GLY A 524 43.25 34.08 28.95
N LYS A 525 44.41 33.46 28.73
CA LYS A 525 44.84 32.27 29.48
C LYS A 525 44.83 32.48 31.02
N PRO A 526 45.25 33.65 31.55
CA PRO A 526 45.20 33.90 32.99
C PRO A 526 43.77 33.87 33.56
N LEU A 527 42.76 34.26 32.78
CA LEU A 527 41.36 34.25 33.20
C LEU A 527 40.85 32.83 33.46
N ALA A 528 41.05 31.95 32.47
CA ALA A 528 40.69 30.54 32.60
C ALA A 528 41.46 29.84 33.72
N MET A 529 42.73 30.23 33.92
CA MET A 529 43.58 29.68 34.98
C MET A 529 43.12 30.15 36.37
N ALA A 530 42.78 31.43 36.54
CA ALA A 530 42.25 31.97 37.79
C ALA A 530 40.92 31.30 38.17
N GLN A 531 40.00 31.12 37.22
CA GLN A 531 38.73 30.43 37.45
C GLN A 531 38.93 28.97 37.85
N ARG A 532 39.86 28.26 37.18
CA ARG A 532 40.18 26.86 37.50
C ARG A 532 40.80 26.71 38.88
N LEU A 533 41.74 27.59 39.25
CA LEU A 533 42.34 27.60 40.58
C LEU A 533 41.33 27.94 41.67
N LEU A 534 40.38 28.83 41.40
CA LEU A 534 39.37 29.25 42.37
C LEU A 534 38.45 28.10 42.79
N VAL A 535 38.11 27.20 41.87
CA VAL A 535 37.29 25.99 42.14
C VAL A 535 37.97 25.05 43.13
N ASP A 536 39.31 24.99 43.13
CA ASP A 536 40.11 24.15 44.02
C ASP A 536 40.59 24.86 45.29
N SER A 537 40.27 26.15 45.45
CA SER A 537 40.71 26.95 46.59
C SER A 537 39.75 26.83 47.77
N ALA A 538 40.26 26.47 48.94
CA ALA A 538 39.49 26.50 50.19
C ALA A 538 39.35 27.94 50.73
N PRO A 539 38.32 28.24 51.56
CA PRO A 539 38.16 29.52 52.24
C PRO A 539 39.41 29.92 53.04
N GLY A 540 39.94 31.12 52.80
CA GLY A 540 41.15 31.61 53.45
C GLY A 540 42.46 31.07 52.89
N VAL A 541 42.42 30.25 51.84
CA VAL A 541 43.59 29.84 51.04
C VAL A 541 43.62 30.68 49.76
N VAL A 542 44.82 31.04 49.31
CA VAL A 542 45.04 31.72 48.03
C VAL A 542 45.86 30.79 47.15
N LEU A 543 45.27 30.28 46.07
CA LEU A 543 45.99 29.45 45.10
C LEU A 543 46.63 30.32 44.00
N LEU A 544 47.82 29.94 43.55
CA LEU A 544 48.65 30.72 42.63
C LEU A 544 48.92 29.94 41.35
N SER A 545 48.85 30.62 40.20
CA SER A 545 49.42 30.09 38.96
C SER A 545 50.95 29.97 39.05
N PRO A 546 51.62 29.16 38.20
CA PRO A 546 53.08 29.05 38.20
C PRO A 546 53.82 30.39 38.07
N GLU A 547 53.29 31.29 37.23
CA GLU A 547 53.80 32.64 37.02
C GLU A 547 53.63 33.49 38.29
N ALA A 548 52.43 33.47 38.88
CA ALA A 548 52.12 34.18 40.12
C ALA A 548 52.92 33.64 41.31
N ALA A 549 53.19 32.33 41.38
CA ALA A 549 54.03 31.72 42.41
C ALA A 549 55.48 32.20 42.29
N THR A 550 56.01 32.30 41.07
CA THR A 550 57.35 32.82 40.80
C THR A 550 57.45 34.30 41.20
N ALA A 551 56.46 35.11 40.82
CA ALA A 551 56.38 36.52 41.20
C ALA A 551 56.26 36.70 42.73
N THR A 552 55.50 35.83 43.41
CA THR A 552 55.36 35.84 44.87
C THR A 552 56.68 35.59 45.57
N ARG A 553 57.46 34.59 45.14
CA ARG A 553 58.80 34.32 45.70
C ARG A 553 59.74 35.51 45.52
N GLY A 554 59.65 36.19 44.38
CA GLY A 554 60.45 37.39 44.10
C GLY A 554 60.11 38.60 44.98
N VAL A 555 58.89 38.70 45.51
CA VAL A 555 58.43 39.84 46.31
C VAL A 555 58.46 39.57 47.82
N LEU A 556 58.06 38.37 48.25
CA LEU A 556 57.89 38.00 49.67
C LEU A 556 58.91 36.96 50.16
N GLY A 557 59.78 36.45 49.28
CA GLY A 557 60.77 35.42 49.56
C GLY A 557 60.23 33.99 49.42
N ASP A 558 61.14 33.01 49.27
CA ASP A 558 60.78 31.61 48.99
C ASP A 558 59.90 30.95 50.05
N LYS A 559 60.01 31.40 51.31
CA LYS A 559 59.21 30.87 52.43
C LYS A 559 57.74 31.27 52.37
N ALA A 560 57.35 32.23 51.54
CA ALA A 560 55.96 32.72 51.45
C ALA A 560 55.04 31.83 50.58
N VAL A 561 55.62 30.96 49.75
CA VAL A 561 54.88 30.05 48.85
C VAL A 561 54.98 28.61 49.35
N SER A 562 53.83 28.02 49.67
CA SER A 562 53.72 26.60 50.03
C SER A 562 53.01 25.80 48.95
N VAL A 563 52.89 24.49 49.16
CA VAL A 563 52.08 23.61 48.32
C VAL A 563 50.84 23.22 49.11
N ALA A 564 49.66 23.55 48.59
CA ALA A 564 48.37 23.15 49.16
C ALA A 564 47.70 22.11 48.27
N THR A 565 46.90 21.23 48.87
CA THR A 565 46.07 20.28 48.14
C THR A 565 44.72 20.92 47.83
N GLY A 566 44.31 20.90 46.55
CA GLY A 566 43.05 21.48 46.10
C GLY A 566 41.85 20.76 46.71
N SER A 567 40.84 21.54 47.11
CA SER A 567 39.67 21.05 47.86
C SER A 567 38.74 20.16 47.05
N LEU A 568 38.74 20.26 45.72
CA LEU A 568 37.86 19.48 44.84
C LEU A 568 38.62 18.36 44.12
N SER A 569 39.79 18.68 43.57
CA SER A 569 40.52 17.77 42.68
C SER A 569 41.58 16.92 43.39
N GLY A 570 41.91 17.20 44.65
CA GLY A 570 42.98 16.52 45.39
C GLY A 570 44.39 16.72 44.82
N LYS A 571 44.59 17.65 43.88
CA LYS A 571 45.89 17.92 43.25
C LYS A 571 46.70 18.92 44.06
N ARG A 572 48.02 18.91 43.87
CA ARG A 572 48.94 19.86 44.52
C ARG A 572 49.03 21.15 43.72
N PHE A 573 48.81 22.29 44.38
CA PHE A 573 48.87 23.65 43.83
C PHE A 573 49.82 24.52 44.64
N HIS A 574 50.38 25.57 44.03
CA HIS A 574 51.09 26.61 44.78
C HIS A 574 50.08 27.46 45.56
N ALA A 575 50.38 27.76 46.82
CA ALA A 575 49.53 28.54 47.69
C ALA A 575 50.32 29.62 48.43
N LEU A 576 49.69 30.77 48.65
CA LEU A 576 50.20 31.79 49.56
C LEU A 576 49.83 31.41 51.00
N LEU A 577 50.78 31.45 51.91
CA LEU A 577 50.58 31.17 53.34
C LEU A 577 49.74 32.28 54.02
N ALA A 578 48.44 32.39 53.76
CA ALA A 578 47.63 33.50 54.28
C ALA A 578 47.27 33.41 55.79
N THR A 579 47.81 32.44 56.54
CA THR A 579 47.38 32.14 57.92
C THR A 579 48.48 32.04 58.96
N GLY A 580 49.76 32.20 58.60
CA GLY A 580 50.89 32.23 59.54
C GLY A 580 51.24 33.65 60.00
N GLU A 581 51.76 33.77 61.23
CA GLU A 581 52.25 35.05 61.79
C GLU A 581 53.37 35.65 60.91
N GLU A 582 54.25 34.80 60.36
CA GLU A 582 55.35 35.19 59.45
C GLU A 582 54.86 35.81 58.13
N ALA A 583 53.80 35.26 57.54
CA ALA A 583 53.26 35.77 56.27
C ALA A 583 52.47 37.07 56.47
N ARG A 584 51.80 37.26 57.62
CA ARG A 584 51.20 38.54 58.01
C ARG A 584 52.26 39.63 58.15
N VAL A 585 53.41 39.31 58.74
CA VAL A 585 54.54 40.23 58.88
C VAL A 585 55.16 40.53 57.51
N ALA A 586 55.36 39.53 56.66
CA ALA A 586 55.92 39.72 55.31
C ALA A 586 55.01 40.58 54.41
N LEU A 587 53.69 40.37 54.45
CA LEU A 587 52.73 41.23 53.74
C LEU A 587 52.67 42.65 54.34
N ALA A 588 52.85 42.80 55.67
CA ALA A 588 52.89 44.11 56.34
C ALA A 588 54.14 44.95 56.00
N LEU A 589 55.20 44.32 55.51
CA LEU A 589 56.46 44.96 55.11
C LEU A 589 56.49 45.36 53.63
N LEU A 590 55.38 45.26 52.90
CA LEU A 590 55.31 45.73 51.52
C LEU A 590 55.65 47.24 51.45
N PRO A 591 56.57 47.67 50.58
CA PRO A 591 56.98 49.07 50.50
C PRO A 591 55.80 50.00 50.18
N ALA A 592 55.81 51.20 50.79
CA ALA A 592 54.75 52.21 50.63
C ALA A 592 54.53 52.55 49.15
N ARG A 593 53.25 52.77 48.79
CA ARG A 593 52.84 53.15 47.43
C ARG A 593 53.54 54.46 47.04
N GLN A 594 54.31 54.45 45.96
CA GLN A 594 54.80 55.67 45.34
C GLN A 594 53.68 56.21 44.45
N ASP A 595 53.13 57.37 44.78
CA ASP A 595 52.15 58.04 43.93
C ASP A 595 52.80 58.43 42.61
N ARG A 596 52.33 57.82 41.51
CA ARG A 596 52.65 58.23 40.15
C ARG A 596 51.38 58.80 39.52
N PRO A 597 51.45 59.95 38.85
CA PRO A 597 50.28 60.54 38.21
C PRO A 597 49.71 59.59 37.15
N THR A 598 48.39 59.46 37.18
CA THR A 598 47.55 58.75 36.22
C THR A 598 47.67 59.41 34.85
N ASP A 599 48.49 58.83 33.96
CA ASP A 599 48.42 59.12 32.53
C ASP A 599 48.78 57.87 31.72
N SER A 600 47.75 57.18 31.23
CA SER A 600 47.88 56.08 30.26
C SER A 600 47.62 56.61 28.86
N GLN A 601 48.54 57.43 28.36
CA GLN A 601 48.66 57.69 26.92
C GLN A 601 49.46 56.54 26.30
N ALA A 602 48.78 55.67 25.56
CA ALA A 602 49.45 54.77 24.63
C ALA A 602 49.79 55.57 23.36
N THR A 603 51.09 55.62 23.06
CA THR A 603 51.73 56.37 21.99
C THR A 603 51.12 56.05 20.61
N VAL A 604 50.56 57.07 19.95
CA VAL A 604 50.19 57.04 18.53
C VAL A 604 51.47 57.20 17.72
N VAL A 605 51.88 56.16 16.98
CA VAL A 605 52.87 56.27 15.91
C VAL A 605 52.12 56.36 14.59
N THR A 606 51.98 57.57 14.07
CA THR A 606 51.63 57.83 12.67
C THR A 606 52.84 57.55 11.76
N PRO A 607 52.69 56.87 10.62
CA PRO A 607 53.57 57.05 9.49
C PRO A 607 52.94 58.06 8.52
N ALA A 608 53.57 59.24 8.43
CA ALA A 608 53.50 60.09 7.25
C ALA A 608 54.37 59.48 6.14
N ASP A 609 53.93 59.67 4.90
CA ASP A 609 54.65 59.63 3.63
C ASP A 609 56.01 58.92 3.59
N SER A 610 56.06 57.77 2.92
CA SER A 610 57.27 57.26 2.25
C SER A 610 56.89 56.31 1.11
N VAL A 611 56.95 56.85 -0.10
CA VAL A 611 57.18 56.08 -1.33
C VAL A 611 58.56 55.44 -1.23
N ALA A 612 58.63 54.12 -1.11
CA ALA A 612 59.81 53.34 -1.45
C ALA A 612 59.41 51.87 -1.72
N LEU A 613 59.58 51.45 -2.97
CA LEU A 613 59.53 50.06 -3.42
C LEU A 613 60.55 49.20 -2.67
N THR A 614 60.13 48.10 -2.02
CA THR A 614 60.88 46.82 -1.99
C THR A 614 60.01 45.63 -1.56
N ARG A 615 60.38 44.44 -2.05
CA ARG A 615 59.64 43.18 -2.17
C ARG A 615 59.42 42.42 -0.84
N GLY A 616 58.32 41.63 -0.79
CA GLY A 616 58.25 40.36 -0.07
C GLY A 616 57.27 40.26 1.11
N GLY A 617 55.96 40.17 0.84
CA GLY A 617 54.94 39.83 1.85
C GLY A 617 53.53 39.91 1.26
N SER A 618 52.75 38.83 1.39
CA SER A 618 51.42 38.68 0.79
C SER A 618 50.45 39.76 1.28
N ALA A 619 50.04 40.69 0.41
CA ALA A 619 49.11 41.76 0.77
C ALA A 619 47.70 41.21 1.02
N ARG A 620 47.26 41.23 2.28
CA ARG A 620 45.88 40.91 2.66
C ARG A 620 44.97 42.06 2.24
N LEU A 621 43.99 41.78 1.37
CA LEU A 621 42.95 42.75 1.01
C LEU A 621 42.12 43.11 2.25
N GLN A 622 41.79 44.40 2.41
CA GLN A 622 41.04 44.90 3.56
C GLN A 622 39.53 45.00 3.25
N PRO A 623 38.64 44.68 4.21
CA PRO A 623 37.22 45.01 4.09
C PRO A 623 37.01 46.49 3.72
N GLY A 624 36.10 46.76 2.78
CA GLY A 624 35.84 48.07 2.18
C GLY A 624 36.77 48.46 1.02
N SER A 625 37.84 47.70 0.75
CA SER A 625 38.74 48.00 -0.38
C SER A 625 38.15 47.52 -1.71
N LEU A 626 38.39 48.26 -2.78
CA LEU A 626 38.07 47.85 -4.15
C LEU A 626 39.26 47.13 -4.79
N PHE A 627 39.11 45.86 -5.14
CA PHE A 627 40.12 45.04 -5.81
C PHE A 627 39.78 44.81 -7.29
N ALA A 628 40.80 44.81 -8.15
CA ALA A 628 40.68 44.66 -9.60
C ALA A 628 39.67 45.62 -10.27
N ARG A 629 39.42 46.78 -9.65
CA ARG A 629 38.41 47.78 -10.05
C ARG A 629 36.97 47.24 -10.15
N ARG A 630 36.70 46.02 -9.68
CA ARG A 630 35.41 45.32 -9.85
C ARG A 630 34.86 44.76 -8.53
N TYR A 631 35.72 44.21 -7.69
CA TYR A 631 35.31 43.48 -6.49
C TYR A 631 35.49 44.34 -5.24
N GLU A 632 34.39 44.76 -4.63
CA GLU A 632 34.42 45.45 -3.33
C GLU A 632 34.47 44.39 -2.22
N ILE A 633 35.51 44.39 -1.39
CA ILE A 633 35.72 43.35 -0.39
C ILE A 633 34.83 43.60 0.84
N ASP A 634 33.93 42.67 1.16
CA ASP A 634 33.04 42.79 2.33
C ASP A 634 33.70 42.24 3.60
N ALA A 635 34.25 41.04 3.51
CA ALA A 635 34.74 40.30 4.68
C ALA A 635 35.76 39.21 4.27
N VAL A 636 36.61 38.81 5.21
CA VAL A 636 37.47 37.64 5.04
C VAL A 636 36.69 36.40 5.47
N LEU A 637 36.55 35.41 4.58
CA LEU A 637 35.86 34.15 4.85
C LEU A 637 36.80 33.08 5.40
N GLY A 638 38.08 33.09 4.99
CA GLY A 638 39.05 32.12 5.46
C GLY A 638 40.46 32.36 4.93
N SER A 639 41.43 31.67 5.54
CA SER A 639 42.84 31.65 5.16
C SER A 639 43.29 30.20 5.03
N GLY A 640 43.91 29.84 3.91
CA GLY A 640 44.40 28.49 3.66
C GLY A 640 45.83 28.47 3.11
N GLY A 641 46.41 27.28 2.92
CA GLY A 641 47.79 27.12 2.46
C GLY A 641 48.09 27.72 1.08
N MET A 642 47.07 27.87 0.23
CA MET A 642 47.18 28.41 -1.14
C MET A 642 46.81 29.89 -1.25
N GLY A 643 46.26 30.51 -0.20
CA GLY A 643 45.89 31.92 -0.20
C GLY A 643 44.66 32.26 0.66
N MET A 644 44.03 33.40 0.38
CA MET A 644 42.95 33.97 1.20
C MET A 644 41.62 33.94 0.45
N VAL A 645 40.51 33.71 1.15
CA VAL A 645 39.15 33.76 0.58
C VAL A 645 38.37 34.90 1.20
N TYR A 646 37.75 35.71 0.36
CA TYR A 646 36.99 36.90 0.71
C TYR A 646 35.54 36.77 0.24
N ARG A 647 34.60 37.34 0.97
CA ARG A 647 33.29 37.71 0.45
C ARG A 647 33.46 39.07 -0.21
N ALA A 648 33.02 39.20 -1.46
CA ALA A 648 33.12 40.45 -2.19
C ALA A 648 31.83 40.72 -2.97
N ARG A 649 31.50 42.00 -3.17
CA ARG A 649 30.45 42.43 -4.08
C ARG A 649 31.06 42.71 -5.44
N ASP A 650 30.60 41.99 -6.45
CA ASP A 650 30.93 42.27 -7.84
C ASP A 650 30.14 43.51 -8.29
N ARG A 651 30.82 44.62 -8.58
CA ARG A 651 30.15 45.89 -8.94
C ARG A 651 29.60 45.89 -10.37
N GLU A 652 30.09 45.02 -11.24
CA GLU A 652 29.60 44.91 -12.62
C GLU A 652 28.32 44.10 -12.67
N LEU A 653 28.32 42.93 -12.01
CA LEU A 653 27.17 42.01 -11.99
C LEU A 653 26.18 42.28 -10.84
N LYS A 654 26.60 43.08 -9.84
CA LYS A 654 25.86 43.38 -8.60
C LYS A 654 25.56 42.17 -7.72
N ASP A 655 26.34 41.10 -7.89
CA ASP A 655 26.23 39.86 -7.14
C ASP A 655 27.27 39.75 -6.02
N VAL A 656 26.96 38.96 -4.98
CA VAL A 656 27.93 38.59 -3.94
C VAL A 656 28.68 37.36 -4.41
N VAL A 657 30.00 37.45 -4.42
CA VAL A 657 30.91 36.39 -4.87
C VAL A 657 31.91 36.03 -3.77
N ALA A 658 32.41 34.80 -3.82
CA ALA A 658 33.62 34.44 -3.09
C ALA A 658 34.83 34.73 -3.99
N LEU A 659 35.81 35.46 -3.46
CA LEU A 659 37.03 35.82 -4.16
C LEU A 659 38.21 35.15 -3.46
N LYS A 660 38.86 34.21 -4.13
CA LYS A 660 40.05 33.51 -3.63
C LYS A 660 41.30 34.11 -4.26
N THR A 661 42.14 34.78 -3.48
CA THR A 661 43.46 35.23 -3.93
C THR A 661 44.48 34.12 -3.71
N LEU A 662 45.42 33.97 -4.64
CA LEU A 662 46.47 32.95 -4.59
C LEU A 662 47.80 33.60 -4.19
N ARG A 663 48.65 32.84 -3.48
CA ARG A 663 50.00 33.32 -3.15
C ARG A 663 50.84 33.49 -4.43
N PRO A 664 51.60 34.59 -4.59
CA PRO A 664 52.46 34.80 -5.76
C PRO A 664 53.46 33.66 -6.01
N ASP A 665 53.98 33.06 -4.93
CA ASP A 665 54.96 31.97 -4.97
C ASP A 665 54.40 30.66 -5.57
N ALA A 666 53.07 30.52 -5.65
CA ALA A 666 52.42 29.33 -6.22
C ALA A 666 52.44 29.33 -7.77
N MET A 667 52.87 30.43 -8.41
CA MET A 667 52.76 30.65 -9.86
C MET A 667 54.10 30.99 -10.53
N LEU A 668 55.21 30.49 -9.98
CA LEU A 668 56.57 30.86 -10.40
C LEU A 668 57.03 30.32 -11.78
N ASP A 669 56.19 29.59 -12.53
CA ASP A 669 56.55 29.04 -13.84
C ASP A 669 55.46 29.29 -14.90
N ILE A 670 55.87 29.77 -16.08
CA ILE A 670 55.00 30.12 -17.21
C ILE A 670 54.31 28.86 -17.76
N GLU A 671 54.99 27.72 -17.76
CA GLU A 671 54.41 26.44 -18.20
C GLU A 671 53.31 25.94 -17.26
N HIS A 672 53.48 26.17 -15.95
CA HIS A 672 52.48 25.84 -14.94
C HIS A 672 51.26 26.76 -15.00
N LEU A 673 51.43 28.03 -15.38
CA LEU A 673 50.33 28.97 -15.53
C LEU A 673 49.40 28.59 -16.71
N GLU A 674 49.95 28.15 -17.85
CA GLU A 674 49.13 27.76 -19.02
C GLU A 674 48.39 26.43 -18.81
N ARG A 675 48.99 25.45 -18.11
CA ARG A 675 48.28 24.25 -17.65
C ARG A 675 47.17 24.59 -16.66
N PHE A 676 47.46 25.45 -15.69
CA PHE A 676 46.50 25.92 -14.69
C PHE A 676 45.29 26.62 -15.34
N LYS A 677 45.52 27.50 -16.33
CA LYS A 677 44.44 28.14 -17.10
C LYS A 677 43.62 27.12 -17.91
N SER A 678 44.26 26.11 -18.49
CA SER A 678 43.59 25.07 -19.28
C SER A 678 42.69 24.19 -18.42
N GLU A 679 43.16 23.81 -17.23
CA GLU A 679 42.38 23.05 -16.25
C GLU A 679 41.24 23.89 -15.64
N LEU A 680 41.46 25.17 -15.36
CA LEU A 680 40.40 26.09 -14.96
C LEU A 680 39.30 26.22 -16.02
N LYS A 681 39.66 26.26 -17.31
CA LYS A 681 38.67 26.29 -18.40
C LYS A 681 37.80 25.03 -18.41
N LEU A 682 38.40 23.86 -18.20
CA LEU A 682 37.67 22.61 -18.08
C LEU A 682 36.79 22.59 -16.81
N ALA A 683 37.31 23.02 -15.67
CA ALA A 683 36.55 23.11 -14.42
C ALA A 683 35.36 24.08 -14.51
N ARG A 684 35.52 25.21 -15.23
CA ARG A 684 34.42 26.16 -15.52
C ARG A 684 33.31 25.56 -16.38
N SER A 685 33.59 24.53 -17.17
CA SER A 685 32.56 23.86 -17.97
C SER A 685 31.63 22.97 -17.14
N ILE A 686 32.01 22.64 -15.89
CA ILE A 686 31.19 21.82 -15.00
C ILE A 686 30.03 22.66 -14.49
N SER A 687 28.82 22.34 -14.95
CA SER A 687 27.58 22.91 -14.39
C SER A 687 26.77 21.83 -13.71
N HIS A 688 26.85 21.77 -12.39
CA HIS A 688 26.09 20.83 -11.56
C HIS A 688 25.71 21.48 -10.23
N PRO A 689 24.52 21.21 -9.66
CA PRO A 689 24.10 21.78 -8.37
C PRO A 689 25.08 21.49 -7.23
N ASN A 690 25.69 20.29 -7.23
CA ASN A 690 26.65 19.84 -6.22
C ASN A 690 28.12 20.19 -6.52
N VAL A 691 28.37 21.07 -7.50
CA VAL A 691 29.71 21.58 -7.81
C VAL A 691 29.68 23.11 -7.72
N LEU A 692 30.62 23.68 -6.99
CA LEU A 692 30.71 25.13 -6.82
C LEU A 692 31.13 25.79 -8.13
N ARG A 693 30.34 26.77 -8.59
CA ARG A 693 30.62 27.43 -9.87
C ARG A 693 31.79 28.40 -9.76
N THR A 694 32.75 28.27 -10.66
CA THR A 694 33.85 29.22 -10.83
C THR A 694 33.47 30.21 -11.94
N TYR A 695 33.50 31.52 -11.65
CA TYR A 695 33.09 32.55 -12.60
C TYR A 695 34.26 33.05 -13.45
N ASP A 696 35.36 33.45 -12.81
CA ASP A 696 36.49 34.07 -13.52
C ASP A 696 37.82 33.78 -12.85
N PHE A 697 38.89 33.86 -13.65
CA PHE A 697 40.27 33.82 -13.17
C PHE A 697 41.02 34.99 -13.79
N GLY A 698 41.68 35.78 -12.94
CA GLY A 698 42.42 36.95 -13.37
C GLY A 698 43.64 37.20 -12.52
N GLN A 699 44.36 38.25 -12.89
CA GLN A 699 45.47 38.79 -12.12
C GLN A 699 45.28 40.30 -12.02
N SER A 700 45.34 40.83 -10.80
CA SER A 700 45.33 42.26 -10.55
C SER A 700 46.37 42.60 -9.50
N GLU A 701 47.09 43.71 -9.68
CA GLU A 701 48.10 44.18 -8.73
C GLU A 701 49.16 43.10 -8.39
N GLY A 702 49.48 42.24 -9.37
CA GLY A 702 50.43 41.13 -9.21
C GLY A 702 49.87 39.92 -8.45
N LEU A 703 48.63 39.96 -7.97
CA LEU A 703 47.95 38.89 -7.24
C LEU A 703 46.99 38.12 -8.17
N PRO A 704 47.22 36.82 -8.42
CA PRO A 704 46.24 35.98 -9.09
C PRO A 704 45.01 35.76 -8.21
N PHE A 705 43.83 35.75 -8.81
CA PHE A 705 42.58 35.54 -8.10
C PHE A 705 41.60 34.68 -8.90
N ILE A 706 40.71 34.00 -8.18
CA ILE A 706 39.58 33.25 -8.73
C ILE A 706 38.31 33.82 -8.09
N SER A 707 37.35 34.21 -8.92
CA SER A 707 35.99 34.56 -8.47
C SER A 707 35.06 33.36 -8.63
N MET A 708 34.23 33.10 -7.63
CA MET A 708 33.39 31.91 -7.58
C MET A 708 32.08 32.18 -6.83
N GLU A 709 31.14 31.24 -6.95
CA GLU A 709 29.85 31.26 -6.27
C GLU A 709 30.05 31.41 -4.75
N TYR A 710 29.43 32.43 -4.15
CA TYR A 710 29.37 32.54 -2.70
C TYR A 710 28.27 31.62 -2.16
N VAL A 711 28.67 30.53 -1.51
CA VAL A 711 27.74 29.63 -0.82
C VAL A 711 27.69 30.03 0.65
N ARG A 712 26.53 30.51 1.08
CA ARG A 712 26.26 30.68 2.51
C ARG A 712 26.08 29.29 3.11
N GLY A 713 26.96 28.88 4.02
CA GLY A 713 26.93 27.54 4.58
C GLY A 713 28.13 27.26 5.50
N MET A 714 28.33 26.00 5.84
CA MET A 714 29.47 25.52 6.63
C MET A 714 30.22 24.41 5.88
N THR A 715 31.49 24.21 6.19
CA THR A 715 32.23 23.06 5.63
C THR A 715 31.83 21.76 6.33
N LEU A 716 31.96 20.62 5.64
CA LEU A 716 31.75 19.32 6.27
C LEU A 716 32.73 19.12 7.44
N ARG A 717 33.95 19.65 7.36
CA ARG A 717 34.91 19.66 8.47
C ARG A 717 34.31 20.28 9.74
N TYR A 718 33.68 21.46 9.61
CA TYR A 718 33.06 22.13 10.74
C TYR A 718 31.91 21.30 11.32
N LEU A 719 31.12 20.66 10.46
CA LEU A 719 30.01 19.80 10.86
C LEU A 719 30.51 18.55 11.63
N LEU A 720 31.61 17.92 11.20
CA LEU A 720 32.20 16.76 11.90
C LEU A 720 32.87 17.10 13.23
N GLN A 721 33.17 18.38 13.50
CA GLN A 721 33.73 18.83 14.77
C GLN A 721 32.66 19.10 15.84
N GLN A 722 31.38 19.01 15.48
CA GLN A 722 30.29 19.20 16.41
C GLN A 722 30.16 17.99 17.35
N PRO A 723 29.68 18.18 18.60
CA PRO A 723 29.58 17.10 19.58
C PRO A 723 28.56 16.02 19.18
N ASP A 724 27.54 16.38 18.39
CA ASP A 724 26.48 15.48 17.96
C ASP A 724 26.87 14.78 16.65
N LYS A 725 26.68 13.47 16.59
CA LYS A 725 26.86 12.69 15.35
C LYS A 725 25.86 13.12 14.28
N VAL A 726 26.28 13.07 13.01
CA VAL A 726 25.41 13.31 11.86
C VAL A 726 24.38 12.19 11.76
N PRO A 727 23.07 12.49 11.66
CA PRO A 727 22.05 11.46 11.47
C PRO A 727 22.35 10.61 10.22
N TYR A 728 22.06 9.31 10.29
CA TYR A 728 22.34 8.38 9.19
C TYR A 728 21.68 8.79 7.86
N SER A 729 20.40 9.18 7.91
CA SER A 729 19.63 9.70 6.77
C SER A 729 20.31 10.92 6.14
N ALA A 730 20.79 11.84 6.98
CA ALA A 730 21.48 13.04 6.55
C ALA A 730 22.85 12.74 5.92
N ALA A 731 23.64 11.87 6.54
CA ALA A 731 24.93 11.44 6.03
C ALA A 731 24.80 10.75 4.65
N LEU A 732 23.80 9.88 4.49
CA LEU A 732 23.52 9.20 3.23
C LEU A 732 23.13 10.17 2.11
N ARG A 733 22.29 11.17 2.41
CA ARG A 733 21.94 12.24 1.47
C ARG A 733 23.16 13.06 1.05
N LEU A 734 24.07 13.40 1.97
CA LEU A 734 25.32 14.11 1.66
C LEU A 734 26.26 13.26 0.81
N ALA A 735 26.38 11.95 1.10
CA ALA A 735 27.20 11.01 0.35
C ALA A 735 26.75 10.90 -1.13
N ARG A 736 25.44 10.80 -1.36
CA ARG A 736 24.85 10.78 -2.71
C ARG A 736 25.15 12.07 -3.47
N GLN A 737 24.97 13.23 -2.81
CA GLN A 737 25.25 14.53 -3.42
C GLN A 737 26.72 14.72 -3.77
N LEU A 738 27.65 14.25 -2.93
CA LEU A 738 29.08 14.23 -3.22
C LEU A 738 29.38 13.41 -4.47
N CYS A 739 28.85 12.19 -4.55
CA CYS A 739 29.07 11.30 -5.70
C CYS A 739 28.46 11.87 -6.99
N ALA A 740 27.28 12.49 -6.92
CA ALA A 740 26.65 13.15 -8.06
C ALA A 740 27.49 14.33 -8.59
N GLY A 741 27.99 15.18 -7.69
CA GLY A 741 28.90 16.28 -8.06
C GLY A 741 30.20 15.78 -8.67
N LEU A 742 30.79 14.74 -8.10
CA LEU A 742 32.02 14.13 -8.60
C LEU A 742 31.83 13.46 -9.96
N ALA A 743 30.71 12.76 -10.17
CA ALA A 743 30.36 12.16 -11.45
C ALA A 743 30.23 13.20 -12.56
N ALA A 744 29.63 14.35 -12.27
CA ALA A 744 29.54 15.46 -13.22
C ALA A 744 30.92 16.01 -13.62
N ALA A 745 31.87 16.10 -12.69
CA ALA A 745 33.24 16.50 -12.99
C ALA A 745 33.99 15.45 -13.82
N HIS A 746 33.87 14.17 -13.45
CA HIS A 746 34.50 13.06 -14.19
C HIS A 746 33.98 12.92 -15.62
N ALA A 747 32.70 13.22 -15.85
CA ALA A 747 32.08 13.17 -17.18
C ALA A 747 32.70 14.14 -18.20
N VAL A 748 33.28 15.25 -17.73
CA VAL A 748 34.01 16.21 -18.57
C VAL A 748 35.53 16.06 -18.48
N GLY A 749 36.01 14.95 -17.89
CA GLY A 749 37.44 14.61 -17.81
C GLY A 749 38.22 15.36 -16.72
N VAL A 750 37.55 15.96 -15.74
CA VAL A 750 38.20 16.70 -14.65
C VAL A 750 38.29 15.84 -13.38
N LEU A 751 39.50 15.66 -12.86
CA LEU A 751 39.77 14.99 -11.58
C LEU A 751 39.83 16.00 -10.43
N HIS A 752 39.32 15.65 -9.26
CA HIS A 752 39.31 16.55 -8.10
C HIS A 752 40.66 16.57 -7.35
N ARG A 753 41.21 15.40 -7.02
CA ARG A 753 42.53 15.16 -6.42
C ARG A 753 42.78 15.69 -5.01
N ASP A 754 41.82 16.37 -4.39
CA ASP A 754 41.87 16.82 -2.99
C ASP A 754 40.48 16.74 -2.32
N ILE A 755 39.78 15.61 -2.47
CA ILE A 755 38.48 15.42 -1.78
C ILE A 755 38.74 15.23 -0.29
N LYS A 756 38.13 16.09 0.53
CA LYS A 756 38.23 16.09 1.99
C LYS A 756 37.14 16.98 2.60
N PRO A 757 36.81 16.85 3.89
CA PRO A 757 35.74 17.62 4.52
C PRO A 757 35.85 19.14 4.43
N GLU A 758 37.06 19.70 4.29
CA GLU A 758 37.28 21.14 4.12
C GLU A 758 36.79 21.67 2.77
N ASN A 759 36.78 20.81 1.74
CA ASN A 759 36.43 21.15 0.35
C ASN A 759 34.96 20.81 0.02
N LEU A 760 34.13 20.61 1.05
CA LEU A 760 32.71 20.30 0.92
C LEU A 760 31.92 21.33 1.72
N ILE A 761 31.15 22.19 1.05
CA ILE A 761 30.28 23.17 1.71
C ILE A 761 28.85 22.67 1.73
N ILE A 762 28.17 22.81 2.86
CA ILE A 762 26.77 22.46 3.05
C ILE A 762 25.98 23.75 3.32
N ASP A 763 25.01 24.04 2.45
CA ASP A 763 24.12 25.19 2.58
C ASP A 763 23.03 24.95 3.66
N PRO A 764 22.30 25.99 4.12
CA PRO A 764 21.21 25.85 5.10
C PRO A 764 20.11 24.85 4.73
N GLN A 765 19.93 24.58 3.43
CA GLN A 765 18.94 23.64 2.90
C GLN A 765 19.48 22.20 2.84
N GLY A 766 20.73 21.99 3.25
CA GLY A 766 21.37 20.69 3.23
C GLY A 766 21.88 20.26 1.85
N HIS A 767 22.11 21.21 0.94
CA HIS A 767 22.79 20.92 -0.31
C HIS A 767 24.30 21.02 -0.13
N LEU A 768 24.99 19.95 -0.51
CA LEU A 768 26.44 19.85 -0.55
C LEU A 768 26.96 20.37 -1.90
N LYS A 769 28.02 21.18 -1.85
CA LYS A 769 28.77 21.66 -3.00
C LYS A 769 30.24 21.32 -2.83
N LEU A 770 30.79 20.64 -3.83
CA LEU A 770 32.22 20.36 -3.98
C LEU A 770 32.94 21.62 -4.45
N MET A 771 33.98 22.03 -3.74
CA MET A 771 34.80 23.21 -4.07
C MET A 771 36.28 22.84 -4.23
N ASP A 772 37.07 23.75 -4.82
CA ASP A 772 38.53 23.62 -4.87
C ASP A 772 39.04 22.34 -5.55
N PHE A 773 38.67 22.14 -6.83
CA PHE A 773 39.39 21.19 -7.70
C PHE A 773 40.89 21.48 -7.60
N GLY A 774 41.71 20.44 -7.46
CA GLY A 774 43.13 20.50 -7.11
C GLY A 774 44.07 21.12 -8.16
N ILE A 775 43.61 22.12 -8.91
CA ILE A 775 44.25 22.81 -10.03
C ILE A 775 45.63 23.39 -9.61
N ALA A 776 45.82 23.75 -8.33
CA ALA A 776 47.09 24.28 -7.82
C ALA A 776 48.10 23.21 -7.33
N ARG A 777 47.72 21.93 -7.23
CA ARG A 777 48.63 20.85 -6.79
C ARG A 777 49.45 20.26 -7.92
N GLN A 778 49.09 20.52 -9.17
CA GLN A 778 49.74 19.93 -10.35
C GLN A 778 51.00 20.67 -10.79
N SER A 779 51.06 21.98 -10.52
CA SER A 779 52.20 22.85 -10.81
C SER A 779 53.45 22.57 -9.95
N VAL A 780 53.35 21.67 -8.97
CA VAL A 780 54.46 21.29 -8.07
C VAL A 780 54.93 19.84 -8.33
N ARG A 781 54.26 19.08 -9.21
CA ARG A 781 54.42 17.62 -9.36
C ARG A 781 55.50 17.16 -10.35
N THR A 782 56.55 17.92 -10.59
CA THR A 782 57.67 17.41 -11.41
C THR A 782 58.55 16.37 -10.68
N SER A 783 58.31 16.10 -9.38
CA SER A 783 58.90 14.95 -8.71
C SER A 783 58.11 14.55 -7.46
N GLY A 784 57.76 13.27 -7.34
CA GLY A 784 56.94 12.68 -6.27
C GLY A 784 57.50 12.77 -4.85
N LEU A 785 58.64 13.41 -4.63
CA LEU A 785 59.07 13.92 -3.33
C LEU A 785 59.76 15.27 -3.60
N THR A 786 59.53 16.26 -2.73
CA THR A 786 60.42 17.42 -2.66
C THR A 786 61.83 16.93 -2.28
N GLN A 787 62.90 17.67 -2.59
CA GLN A 787 64.29 17.33 -2.22
C GLN A 787 64.50 17.13 -0.68
N GLN A 788 63.46 17.33 0.13
CA GLN A 788 63.42 17.14 1.58
C GLN A 788 62.44 16.04 2.05
N GLY A 789 61.89 15.22 1.15
CA GLY A 789 61.08 14.05 1.51
C GLY A 789 59.67 14.34 2.03
N MET A 790 59.14 15.56 1.83
CA MET A 790 57.85 15.99 2.39
C MET A 790 56.76 16.02 1.31
N PHE A 791 55.68 15.24 1.52
CA PHE A 791 54.47 15.26 0.68
C PHE A 791 53.75 16.60 0.82
N VAL A 792 53.44 17.25 -0.31
CA VAL A 792 52.74 18.55 -0.32
C VAL A 792 51.22 18.31 -0.32
N GLY A 793 50.67 18.04 0.87
CA GLY A 793 49.23 17.86 1.04
C GLY A 793 48.77 17.38 2.42
N THR A 794 47.46 17.09 2.52
CA THR A 794 46.85 16.43 3.70
C THR A 794 46.87 14.93 3.41
N PRO A 795 47.79 14.14 3.99
CA PRO A 795 47.95 12.73 3.65
C PRO A 795 46.74 11.89 4.06
N ASP A 796 45.92 12.37 4.98
CA ASP A 796 44.79 11.65 5.60
C ASP A 796 43.72 11.17 4.61
N TYR A 797 43.63 11.75 3.41
CA TYR A 797 42.63 11.42 2.39
C TYR A 797 43.24 10.99 1.04
N ALA A 798 44.57 10.98 0.94
CA ALA A 798 45.24 10.75 -0.32
C ALA A 798 45.18 9.26 -0.72
N ALA A 799 44.94 9.00 -2.00
CA ALA A 799 44.95 7.62 -2.50
C ALA A 799 46.38 7.04 -2.52
N PRO A 800 46.56 5.73 -2.35
CA PRO A 800 47.87 5.07 -2.37
C PRO A 800 48.74 5.45 -3.58
N GLU A 801 48.15 5.45 -4.77
CA GLU A 801 48.82 5.84 -6.02
C GLU A 801 49.26 7.31 -6.03
N GLN A 802 48.53 8.20 -5.34
CA GLN A 802 48.92 9.61 -5.21
C GLN A 802 50.11 9.78 -4.26
N LEU A 803 50.19 8.96 -3.21
CA LEU A 803 51.28 8.96 -2.25
C LEU A 803 52.56 8.34 -2.83
N MET A 804 52.42 7.38 -3.75
CA MET A 804 53.53 6.77 -4.50
C MET A 804 54.00 7.64 -5.69
N GLY A 805 53.23 8.66 -6.07
CA GLY A 805 53.53 9.49 -7.23
C GLY A 805 53.25 8.82 -8.58
N GLU A 806 52.39 7.81 -8.61
CA GLU A 806 51.96 7.10 -9.81
C GLU A 806 50.93 7.90 -10.62
N GLU A 807 50.58 7.42 -11.81
CA GLU A 807 49.50 8.01 -12.61
C GLU A 807 48.14 7.87 -11.91
N VAL A 808 47.43 9.00 -11.82
CA VAL A 808 46.18 9.16 -11.07
C VAL A 808 45.00 9.24 -12.04
N ASP A 809 44.01 8.37 -11.85
CA ASP A 809 42.74 8.39 -12.58
C ASP A 809 41.55 8.75 -11.65
N VAL A 810 40.32 8.59 -12.15
CA VAL A 810 39.07 8.87 -11.39
C VAL A 810 38.95 8.08 -10.09
N ARG A 811 39.63 6.94 -9.96
CA ARG A 811 39.49 6.03 -8.81
C ARG A 811 40.30 6.49 -7.61
N ALA A 812 41.23 7.42 -7.79
CA ALA A 812 41.88 8.11 -6.68
C ALA A 812 40.89 9.02 -5.94
N ASP A 813 40.01 9.71 -6.69
CA ASP A 813 38.94 10.51 -6.09
C ASP A 813 37.95 9.61 -5.33
N LEU A 814 37.62 8.43 -5.87
CA LEU A 814 36.72 7.47 -5.20
C LEU A 814 37.31 6.93 -3.89
N TYR A 815 38.62 6.74 -3.84
CA TYR A 815 39.30 6.40 -2.59
C TYR A 815 39.16 7.51 -1.55
N ALA A 816 39.43 8.76 -1.94
CA ALA A 816 39.28 9.92 -1.07
C ALA A 816 37.82 10.15 -0.61
N VAL A 817 36.84 9.85 -1.48
CA VAL A 817 35.42 9.78 -1.10
C VAL A 817 35.22 8.69 -0.04
N GLY A 818 35.74 7.49 -0.23
CA GLY A 818 35.67 6.40 0.75
C GLY A 818 36.17 6.80 2.14
N VAL A 819 37.34 7.45 2.20
CA VAL A 819 37.89 7.97 3.46
C VAL A 819 36.97 9.03 4.08
N THR A 820 36.48 9.98 3.27
CA THR A 820 35.58 11.04 3.71
C THR A 820 34.25 10.49 4.24
N LEU A 821 33.71 9.45 3.58
CA LEU A 821 32.48 8.79 4.01
C LEU A 821 32.68 7.98 5.29
N CYS A 822 33.81 7.29 5.45
CA CYS A 822 34.14 6.63 6.73
C CYS A 822 34.16 7.64 7.88
N GLU A 823 34.78 8.81 7.68
CA GLU A 823 34.78 9.85 8.71
C GLU A 823 33.37 10.41 8.96
N LEU A 824 32.56 10.57 7.92
CA LEU A 824 31.19 11.06 8.02
C LEU A 824 30.27 10.11 8.81
N PHE A 825 30.33 8.80 8.52
CA PHE A 825 29.46 7.81 9.16
C PHE A 825 30.00 7.36 10.52
N CYS A 826 31.31 7.15 10.64
CA CYS A 826 31.91 6.61 11.85
C CYS A 826 32.37 7.71 12.83
N GLY A 827 32.53 8.95 12.36
CA GLY A 827 33.08 10.06 13.15
C GLY A 827 34.61 10.02 13.29
N SER A 828 35.28 9.10 12.61
CA SER A 828 36.74 8.93 12.68
C SER A 828 37.32 8.42 11.36
N LEU A 829 38.56 8.82 11.07
CA LEU A 829 39.29 8.37 9.89
C LEU A 829 39.61 6.85 9.96
N PRO A 830 39.62 6.15 8.81
CA PRO A 830 39.98 4.74 8.74
C PRO A 830 41.47 4.45 9.02
N PHE A 831 42.34 5.46 8.86
CA PHE A 831 43.77 5.40 9.15
C PHE A 831 44.16 6.58 10.04
N ARG A 832 44.32 6.36 11.36
CA ARG A 832 44.71 7.41 12.32
C ARG A 832 46.07 7.11 12.91
N ARG A 833 47.06 7.98 12.69
CA ARG A 833 48.44 7.85 13.21
C ARG A 833 48.94 9.15 13.83
N GLY A 834 50.07 9.09 14.54
CA GLY A 834 50.58 10.21 15.33
C GLY A 834 51.29 11.29 14.49
N ASN A 835 51.77 10.93 13.30
CA ASN A 835 52.41 11.86 12.37
C ASN A 835 52.04 11.56 10.91
N SER A 836 52.28 12.55 10.03
CA SER A 836 51.91 12.49 8.61
C SER A 836 52.56 11.34 7.85
N THR A 837 53.80 10.99 8.20
CA THR A 837 54.55 9.92 7.53
C THR A 837 53.96 8.54 7.86
N GLU A 838 53.56 8.33 9.11
CA GLU A 838 52.85 7.11 9.53
C GLU A 838 51.48 6.99 8.87
N VAL A 839 50.74 8.10 8.72
CA VAL A 839 49.45 8.10 7.99
C VAL A 839 49.68 7.68 6.53
N MET A 840 50.68 8.25 5.85
CA MET A 840 51.03 7.84 4.49
C MET A 840 51.36 6.35 4.42
N LEU A 841 52.18 5.84 5.34
CA LEU A 841 52.54 4.43 5.38
C LEU A 841 51.32 3.53 5.59
N ALA A 842 50.39 3.94 6.45
CA ALA A 842 49.15 3.22 6.71
C ALA A 842 48.29 3.06 5.44
N HIS A 843 48.11 4.14 4.67
CA HIS A 843 47.41 4.06 3.37
C HIS A 843 48.10 3.12 2.36
N LEU A 844 49.42 2.95 2.44
CA LEU A 844 50.20 2.11 1.51
C LEU A 844 50.26 0.64 1.91
N GLN A 845 50.24 0.34 3.22
CA GLN A 845 50.64 -0.97 3.76
C GLN A 845 49.59 -1.65 4.63
N GLU A 846 48.71 -0.89 5.27
CA GLU A 846 47.80 -1.41 6.29
C GLU A 846 46.37 -1.55 5.74
N GLU A 847 45.57 -2.40 6.39
CA GLU A 847 44.13 -2.46 6.15
C GLU A 847 43.42 -1.34 6.95
N PRO A 848 42.34 -0.75 6.42
CA PRO A 848 41.58 0.26 7.14
C PRO A 848 40.94 -0.35 8.38
N THR A 849 40.79 0.44 9.45
CA THR A 849 39.95 0.04 10.59
C THR A 849 38.53 -0.24 10.08
N LEU A 850 37.98 -1.39 10.44
CA LEU A 850 36.65 -1.80 10.00
C LEU A 850 35.61 -0.78 10.50
N PRO A 851 34.71 -0.28 9.64
CA PRO A 851 33.63 0.61 10.06
C PRO A 851 32.78 0.04 11.21
N SER A 852 32.55 -1.27 11.24
CA SER A 852 31.84 -1.97 12.32
C SER A 852 32.57 -1.93 13.68
N GLU A 853 33.88 -1.75 13.72
CA GLU A 853 34.61 -1.53 14.98
C GLU A 853 34.38 -0.12 15.54
N LEU A 854 34.15 0.85 14.65
CA LEU A 854 33.94 2.27 15.01
C LEU A 854 32.45 2.57 15.26
N TRP A 855 31.57 1.91 14.53
CA TRP A 855 30.12 1.98 14.66
C TRP A 855 29.50 0.57 14.53
N PRO A 856 29.29 -0.15 15.65
CA PRO A 856 28.79 -1.53 15.63
C PRO A 856 27.42 -1.75 14.98
N GLU A 857 26.60 -0.70 14.85
CA GLU A 857 25.27 -0.77 14.24
C GLU A 857 25.27 -0.41 12.75
N ILE A 858 26.45 -0.23 12.13
CA ILE A 858 26.54 0.11 10.72
C ILE A 858 25.84 -0.95 9.85
N PRO A 859 25.00 -0.56 8.89
CA PRO A 859 24.41 -1.52 7.96
C PRO A 859 25.50 -2.26 7.17
N PRO A 860 25.46 -3.61 7.10
CA PRO A 860 26.50 -4.38 6.40
C PRO A 860 26.68 -3.99 4.93
N ALA A 861 25.59 -3.57 4.27
CA ALA A 861 25.63 -3.07 2.91
C ALA A 861 26.44 -1.76 2.78
N LEU A 862 26.30 -0.83 3.75
CA LEU A 862 27.10 0.40 3.76
C LEU A 862 28.57 0.09 4.02
N GLU A 863 28.88 -0.76 5.00
CA GLU A 863 30.27 -1.14 5.31
C GLU A 863 30.98 -1.72 4.07
N LYS A 864 30.29 -2.58 3.32
CA LYS A 864 30.80 -3.13 2.07
C LYS A 864 31.12 -2.05 1.03
N VAL A 865 30.25 -1.04 0.88
CA VAL A 865 30.48 0.09 -0.03
C VAL A 865 31.71 0.90 0.38
N LEU A 866 31.85 1.20 1.69
CA LEU A 866 32.98 1.95 2.23
C LEU A 866 34.31 1.21 2.02
N LEU A 867 34.36 -0.08 2.38
CA LEU A 867 35.58 -0.89 2.23
C LEU A 867 35.98 -1.05 0.75
N ARG A 868 35.01 -1.22 -0.15
CA ARG A 868 35.29 -1.27 -1.60
C ARG A 868 35.91 0.02 -2.14
N CYS A 869 35.55 1.18 -1.58
CA CYS A 869 36.21 2.45 -1.94
C CYS A 869 37.66 2.50 -1.44
N LEU A 870 37.93 1.89 -0.28
CA LEU A 870 39.23 1.89 0.39
C LEU A 870 40.18 0.78 -0.07
N GLU A 871 39.81 0.00 -1.09
CA GLU A 871 40.68 -1.03 -1.66
C GLU A 871 42.01 -0.43 -2.13
N ARG A 872 43.13 -1.04 -1.72
CA ARG A 872 44.44 -0.51 -2.10
C ARG A 872 44.66 -0.62 -3.61
N GLN A 873 44.27 -1.74 -4.22
CA GLN A 873 44.34 -1.92 -5.66
C GLN A 873 43.23 -1.13 -6.36
N ARG A 874 43.60 -0.13 -7.17
CA ARG A 874 42.65 0.70 -7.93
C ARG A 874 41.68 -0.08 -8.81
N THR A 875 41.99 -1.31 -9.21
CA THR A 875 41.11 -2.17 -10.03
C THR A 875 39.98 -2.84 -9.24
N GLN A 876 40.10 -2.92 -7.92
CA GLN A 876 39.08 -3.50 -7.04
C GLN A 876 38.07 -2.46 -6.53
N ARG A 877 38.41 -1.16 -6.66
CA ARG A 877 37.51 -0.04 -6.38
C ARG A 877 36.37 0.06 -7.39
N TYR A 878 35.41 0.93 -7.11
CA TYR A 878 34.39 1.33 -8.10
C TYR A 878 35.05 1.88 -9.37
N ALA A 879 34.46 1.53 -10.52
CA ALA A 879 34.98 1.99 -11.81
C ALA A 879 34.67 3.47 -12.10
N SER A 880 33.59 4.01 -11.51
CA SER A 880 33.14 5.39 -11.68
C SER A 880 32.34 5.88 -10.47
N ALA A 881 32.20 7.21 -10.33
CA ALA A 881 31.36 7.82 -9.30
C ALA A 881 29.86 7.48 -9.45
N ASN A 882 29.38 7.23 -10.69
CA ASN A 882 28.00 6.78 -10.92
C ASN A 882 27.75 5.38 -10.35
N ALA A 883 28.68 4.44 -10.50
CA ALA A 883 28.55 3.09 -9.93
C ALA A 883 28.50 3.12 -8.39
N LEU A 884 29.28 4.03 -7.77
CA LEU A 884 29.20 4.25 -6.32
C LEU A 884 27.86 4.89 -5.93
N LEU A 885 27.38 5.87 -6.70
CA LEU A 885 26.09 6.53 -6.47
C LEU A 885 24.91 5.55 -6.54
N GLU A 886 24.92 4.60 -7.49
CA GLU A 886 23.92 3.54 -7.63
C GLU A 886 23.86 2.66 -6.37
N ASP A 887 24.99 2.14 -5.90
CA ASP A 887 25.05 1.34 -4.67
C ASP A 887 24.57 2.15 -3.44
N LEU A 888 24.94 3.44 -3.35
CA LEU A 888 24.46 4.32 -2.27
C LEU A 888 22.95 4.65 -2.37
N ALA A 889 22.36 4.60 -3.56
CA ALA A 889 20.93 4.82 -3.77
C ALA A 889 20.08 3.63 -3.33
N GLU A 890 20.63 2.41 -3.34
CA GLU A 890 19.95 1.21 -2.84
C GLU A 890 19.82 1.15 -1.31
N LEU A 891 20.70 1.86 -0.59
CA LEU A 891 20.67 1.95 0.87
C LEU A 891 19.44 2.75 1.34
N ARG A 892 18.76 2.27 2.39
CA ARG A 892 17.56 2.92 2.97
C ARG A 892 17.82 3.36 4.40
N ALA A 893 17.33 4.56 4.74
CA ALA A 893 17.40 5.14 6.09
C ALA A 893 16.26 4.68 7.01
#